data_AF-A0A954NS71-F1
#
_entry.id   AF-A0A954NS71-F1
#
_cell.length_a   1.000
_cell.length_b   1.000
_cell.length_c   1.000
_cell.angle_alpha   90.00
_cell.angle_beta   90.00
_cell.angle_gamma   90.00
#
_symmetry.space_group_name_H-M   'P 1'
#
loop_
_entity.id
_entity.type
_entity.pdbx_description
1 polymer ?
#
loop_
_entity_poly.entity_id
_entity_poly.type
_entity_poly.pdbx_seq_one_letter_code
_entity_poly.pdbx_strand_id
1 'polypeptide(L)'
;MSGLTNLRNLLFNPTAAWMRSTGTSHRRGADRSVGVGRTALVEMLEDRTLLTNFVVNAATDDAADLAGAADGMISLREAIIAANTNAAFGDAPAGAADGDTITFDPAVFGPGLIQTITIGNGEFGITDDLSINGGGLGLTIDAANASRIFNVNTAETVNLSSLNLTNGNSAGGNGGAIQLAGGGTTNLTSLNISTSTAGTGFGGGVNVNNSTANLTNVNLTGNTASDGGGLNNDGGTVTINGGTISGNTATGGGAGIGSGGGVANFLTGSLTISGATITGNDAQGNSANQGGGGVYSFDGTVNITGGSISGNMASGTSGSGGGVFSDRASMILSGTTISGNMANRAGGGIEVITGSLSLSSVTLGGTMPVDGNIAGPVGTANPGNGGGLHVSGASTVTIDAGRVENNKAASEGGGLWNQAGAVMIVTNGTVIKDNLASGDAADNGGGGIFNNGGRLALTLGVNVRDNVANGTAGSGGGIFSTGGVVTIDAASLSGNKANRAGGGIEVVTGTVVITESSLGGVNPDEGNIAGPLGSANPGNGGGLHVTGLARVTLNNSQVLNNVAALEGGGLWNSSTGTMIINNGTMVSENRASGAAAHDGGGGIFNNGGRLAIVNGVTIQNNRADGALGSGGGILSLNGAVTVESSAIRGNVANRAGGGIEVVEGTVLLTGSTLGGPLMAHGNIAGPSGSAAPGNGGGLHVSGGADVTIKGGSVSNNVAAREGGGLWNAGPGARMV
;
A
#
# COMPACT_ATOMS: atom_id res chain seq x y z
N MET A 1 20.60 49.70 -22.96
CA MET A 1 20.02 49.52 -24.31
C MET A 1 18.83 48.59 -24.17
N SER A 2 17.75 48.96 -24.87
CA SER A 2 16.36 48.49 -24.89
C SER A 2 16.15 46.97 -25.05
N GLY A 3 15.01 46.36 -24.66
CA GLY A 3 13.70 46.98 -24.40
C GLY A 3 12.70 46.08 -23.64
N LEU A 4 11.73 46.77 -23.05
CA LEU A 4 10.58 46.31 -22.25
C LEU A 4 9.33 47.03 -22.79
N THR A 5 8.19 46.33 -22.83
CA THR A 5 6.77 46.78 -22.78
C THR A 5 5.90 45.61 -23.30
N ASN A 6 4.71 45.23 -22.81
CA ASN A 6 3.67 45.89 -22.02
C ASN A 6 2.78 44.81 -21.35
N LEU A 7 2.32 45.05 -20.12
CA LEU A 7 1.15 44.39 -19.51
C LEU A 7 0.48 45.36 -18.52
N ARG A 8 -0.82 45.64 -18.72
CA ARG A 8 -1.68 46.30 -17.73
C ARG A 8 -3.11 45.73 -17.75
N ASN A 9 -3.50 45.26 -16.57
CA ASN A 9 -4.77 45.39 -15.84
C ASN A 9 -6.10 44.98 -16.53
N LEU A 10 -6.92 44.15 -15.86
CA LEU A 10 -7.82 44.60 -14.78
C LEU A 10 -8.43 43.42 -14.00
N LEU A 11 -8.42 43.56 -12.66
CA LEU A 11 -9.11 42.78 -11.63
C LEU A 11 -10.56 43.26 -11.49
N PHE A 12 -11.51 42.40 -11.12
CA PHE A 12 -12.57 42.71 -10.14
C PHE A 12 -13.35 41.45 -9.69
N ASN A 13 -13.48 41.34 -8.37
CA ASN A 13 -14.42 40.58 -7.51
C ASN A 13 -14.55 41.46 -6.22
N PRO A 14 -15.50 41.34 -5.26
CA PRO A 14 -16.65 40.43 -5.10
C PRO A 14 -17.95 41.06 -4.47
N THR A 15 -18.98 40.20 -4.29
CA THR A 15 -19.98 40.07 -3.17
C THR A 15 -21.04 41.14 -2.78
N ALA A 16 -22.30 40.66 -2.77
CA ALA A 16 -23.34 40.64 -1.71
C ALA A 16 -24.03 41.92 -1.14
N ALA A 17 -25.36 41.94 -1.36
CA ALA A 17 -26.49 42.21 -0.45
C ALA A 17 -26.53 43.44 0.48
N TRP A 18 -27.56 44.30 0.36
CA TRP A 18 -28.68 44.43 1.33
C TRP A 18 -29.65 45.58 0.96
N MET A 19 -30.82 45.46 1.57
CA MET A 19 -32.10 46.16 1.43
C MET A 19 -32.15 47.62 1.97
N ARG A 20 -33.09 48.41 1.40
CA ARG A 20 -34.01 49.41 2.01
C ARG A 20 -33.89 50.91 1.63
N SER A 21 -35.12 51.44 1.52
CA SER A 21 -35.62 52.79 1.83
C SER A 21 -35.77 53.73 0.62
N THR A 22 -36.98 54.03 0.14
CA THR A 22 -38.12 54.85 0.65
C THR A 22 -38.18 56.20 -0.06
N GLY A 23 -39.39 56.57 -0.53
CA GLY A 23 -39.84 57.96 -0.68
C GLY A 23 -39.70 58.54 -2.09
N THR A 24 -40.72 58.45 -2.96
CA THR A 24 -41.87 59.36 -3.13
C THR A 24 -41.53 60.84 -3.45
N SER A 25 -41.87 61.29 -4.67
CA SER A 25 -42.62 62.54 -4.93
C SER A 25 -42.90 62.65 -6.45
N HIS A 26 -44.13 62.47 -6.92
CA HIS A 26 -45.17 63.51 -7.17
C HIS A 26 -44.94 64.43 -8.39
N ARG A 27 -45.79 64.24 -9.43
CA ARG A 27 -46.75 65.22 -10.06
C ARG A 27 -47.12 64.73 -11.47
N ARG A 28 -48.33 64.20 -11.69
CA ARG A 28 -49.63 64.83 -12.08
C ARG A 28 -49.70 65.35 -13.52
N GLY A 29 -50.64 64.76 -14.28
CA GLY A 29 -51.26 65.25 -15.52
C GLY A 29 -51.81 64.08 -16.37
N ALA A 30 -52.98 63.51 -16.05
CA ALA A 30 -54.28 63.77 -16.68
C ALA A 30 -54.26 63.48 -18.21
N ASP A 31 -54.51 62.24 -18.64
CA ASP A 31 -55.81 61.59 -18.97
C ASP A 31 -56.46 62.07 -20.28
N ARG A 32 -56.55 61.16 -21.27
CA ARG A 32 -57.77 60.89 -22.06
C ARG A 32 -57.65 59.62 -22.93
N SER A 33 -58.35 58.58 -22.49
CA SER A 33 -59.23 57.66 -23.24
C SER A 33 -58.80 57.07 -24.60
N VAL A 34 -58.61 55.75 -24.66
CA VAL A 34 -59.29 54.84 -25.62
C VAL A 34 -59.48 53.48 -24.93
N GLY A 35 -60.72 52.98 -24.90
CA GLY A 35 -61.05 51.66 -24.37
C GLY A 35 -60.56 50.55 -25.30
N VAL A 36 -59.88 49.57 -24.72
CA VAL A 36 -59.58 48.27 -25.33
C VAL A 36 -60.06 47.20 -24.37
N GLY A 37 -60.78 46.20 -24.90
CA GLY A 37 -61.48 45.17 -24.15
C GLY A 37 -60.58 44.48 -23.13
N ARG A 38 -61.14 44.22 -21.94
CA ARG A 38 -60.54 43.32 -20.96
C ARG A 38 -60.72 41.88 -21.47
N THR A 39 -59.76 41.39 -22.23
CA THR A 39 -59.45 39.95 -22.21
C THR A 39 -58.88 39.66 -20.83
N ALA A 40 -59.54 38.79 -20.07
CA ALA A 40 -58.94 38.23 -18.88
C ALA A 40 -57.66 37.50 -19.30
N LEU A 41 -56.50 38.03 -18.91
CA LEU A 41 -55.27 37.25 -18.87
C LEU A 41 -55.49 36.21 -17.77
N VAL A 42 -55.99 35.05 -18.18
CA VAL A 42 -55.82 33.83 -17.39
C VAL A 42 -54.36 33.47 -17.62
N GLU A 43 -53.48 33.92 -16.72
CA GLU A 43 -52.22 33.22 -16.53
C GLU A 43 -52.61 31.81 -16.08
N MET A 44 -52.24 30.80 -16.86
CA MET A 44 -52.33 29.43 -16.37
C MET A 44 -51.46 29.39 -15.13
N LEU A 45 -52.08 29.11 -13.98
CA LEU A 45 -51.36 28.69 -12.79
C LEU A 45 -50.40 27.58 -13.24
N GLU A 46 -49.12 27.76 -12.94
CA GLU A 46 -48.10 26.73 -13.06
C GLU A 46 -48.72 25.41 -12.57
N ASP A 47 -48.60 24.34 -13.36
CA ASP A 47 -49.15 23.05 -12.99
C ASP A 47 -48.47 22.63 -11.68
N ARG A 48 -49.19 22.78 -10.56
CA ARG A 48 -48.75 22.31 -9.26
C ARG A 48 -49.22 20.87 -9.18
N THR A 49 -48.48 19.98 -9.83
CA THR A 49 -48.64 18.55 -9.62
C THR A 49 -48.40 18.29 -8.13
N LEU A 50 -49.47 17.94 -7.41
CA LEU A 50 -49.36 17.46 -6.04
C LEU A 50 -48.63 16.12 -6.12
N LEU A 51 -47.49 16.01 -5.45
CA LEU A 51 -46.75 14.75 -5.30
C LEU A 51 -47.71 13.67 -4.80
N THR A 52 -47.87 12.56 -5.54
CA THR A 52 -48.71 11.45 -5.10
C THR A 52 -47.99 10.70 -3.99
N ASN A 53 -48.70 10.46 -2.89
CA ASN A 53 -48.19 9.67 -1.77
C ASN A 53 -49.05 8.43 -1.54
N PHE A 54 -48.49 7.27 -1.88
CA PHE A 54 -49.04 5.96 -1.57
C PHE A 54 -48.72 5.59 -0.12
N VAL A 55 -49.71 5.04 0.59
CA VAL A 55 -49.53 4.50 1.96
C VAL A 55 -49.85 3.01 1.92
N VAL A 56 -48.81 2.19 1.88
CA VAL A 56 -48.92 0.73 1.88
C VAL A 56 -49.42 0.26 3.24
N ASN A 57 -50.47 -0.55 3.24
CA ASN A 57 -51.07 -1.14 4.44
C ASN A 57 -51.30 -2.67 4.34
N ALA A 58 -50.88 -3.30 3.23
CA ALA A 58 -50.87 -4.77 3.09
C ALA A 58 -49.49 -5.36 3.41
N ALA A 59 -49.44 -6.39 4.26
CA ALA A 59 -48.20 -7.04 4.69
C ALA A 59 -47.73 -8.21 3.81
N THR A 60 -48.49 -8.55 2.78
CA THR A 60 -48.19 -9.64 1.84
C THR A 60 -48.15 -9.10 0.42
N ASP A 61 -47.37 -9.78 -0.42
CA ASP A 61 -47.40 -9.61 -1.87
C ASP A 61 -47.82 -10.96 -2.49
N ASP A 62 -49.07 -11.07 -2.91
CA ASP A 62 -49.64 -12.31 -3.42
C ASP A 62 -50.14 -12.19 -4.88
N ALA A 63 -50.74 -13.27 -5.39
CA ALA A 63 -51.13 -13.33 -6.79
C ALA A 63 -52.33 -12.42 -7.11
N ALA A 64 -53.12 -12.04 -6.09
CA ALA A 64 -54.21 -11.09 -6.22
C ALA A 64 -53.68 -9.66 -6.42
N ASP A 65 -52.59 -9.31 -5.72
CA ASP A 65 -51.91 -8.02 -5.88
C ASP A 65 -51.37 -7.84 -7.30
N LEU A 66 -50.75 -8.88 -7.87
CA LEU A 66 -50.28 -8.84 -9.27
C LEU A 66 -51.44 -8.74 -10.28
N ALA A 67 -52.61 -9.28 -9.94
CA ALA A 67 -53.79 -9.21 -10.78
C ALA A 67 -54.58 -7.88 -10.65
N GLY A 68 -54.18 -7.00 -9.73
CA GLY A 68 -54.89 -5.76 -9.42
C GLY A 68 -56.26 -5.99 -8.79
N ALA A 69 -56.37 -6.99 -7.89
CA ALA A 69 -57.59 -7.24 -7.15
C ALA A 69 -57.85 -6.11 -6.14
N ALA A 70 -59.09 -5.61 -6.07
CA ALA A 70 -59.48 -4.62 -5.06
C ALA A 70 -59.98 -5.33 -3.80
N ASP A 71 -59.09 -5.54 -2.83
CA ASP A 71 -59.37 -6.20 -1.56
C ASP A 71 -59.52 -5.24 -0.37
N GLY A 72 -59.31 -3.94 -0.61
CA GLY A 72 -59.39 -2.84 0.34
C GLY A 72 -58.07 -2.47 0.98
N MET A 73 -56.95 -3.08 0.57
CA MET A 73 -55.60 -2.77 1.04
C MET A 73 -54.70 -2.39 -0.13
N ILE A 74 -53.80 -1.43 0.11
CA ILE A 74 -52.75 -1.08 -0.85
C ILE A 74 -51.52 -1.89 -0.50
N SER A 75 -51.17 -2.85 -1.36
CA SER A 75 -49.91 -3.57 -1.36
C SER A 75 -48.76 -2.74 -1.94
N LEU A 76 -47.53 -3.15 -1.65
CA LEU A 76 -46.35 -2.53 -2.27
C LEU A 76 -46.34 -2.73 -3.79
N ARG A 77 -46.84 -3.88 -4.29
CA ARG A 77 -46.88 -4.15 -5.73
C ARG A 77 -47.83 -3.21 -6.45
N GLU A 78 -49.04 -3.03 -5.91
CA GLU A 78 -50.03 -2.13 -6.51
C GLU A 78 -49.53 -0.68 -6.54
N ALA A 79 -48.97 -0.20 -5.43
CA ALA A 79 -48.40 1.14 -5.36
C ALA A 79 -47.30 1.37 -6.41
N ILE A 80 -46.40 0.39 -6.60
CA ILE A 80 -45.34 0.48 -7.61
C ILE A 80 -45.90 0.44 -9.03
N ILE A 81 -46.88 -0.42 -9.33
CA ILE A 81 -47.50 -0.48 -10.66
C ILE A 81 -48.25 0.81 -10.96
N ALA A 82 -48.97 1.36 -9.98
CA ALA A 82 -49.71 2.59 -10.15
C ALA A 82 -48.79 3.80 -10.37
N ALA A 83 -47.65 3.85 -9.68
CA ALA A 83 -46.61 4.84 -9.92
C ALA A 83 -46.03 4.70 -11.34
N ASN A 84 -45.55 3.51 -11.70
CA ASN A 84 -44.96 3.24 -13.02
C ASN A 84 -45.88 3.56 -14.21
N THR A 85 -47.20 3.45 -14.03
CA THR A 85 -48.17 3.59 -15.12
C THR A 85 -48.91 4.92 -15.10
N ASN A 86 -48.73 5.74 -14.06
CA ASN A 86 -49.50 6.97 -13.84
C ASN A 86 -51.02 6.74 -13.90
N ALA A 87 -51.45 5.54 -13.50
CA ALA A 87 -52.83 5.06 -13.56
C ALA A 87 -53.15 4.26 -12.31
N ALA A 88 -54.42 4.29 -11.87
CA ALA A 88 -54.83 3.51 -10.71
C ALA A 88 -54.69 2.01 -11.01
N PHE A 89 -54.25 1.25 -10.02
CA PHE A 89 -54.05 -0.19 -10.14
C PHE A 89 -54.42 -0.89 -8.84
N GLY A 90 -55.36 -1.84 -8.90
CA GLY A 90 -55.94 -2.43 -7.70
C GLY A 90 -56.56 -1.38 -6.79
N ASP A 91 -56.18 -1.35 -5.53
CA ASP A 91 -56.61 -0.33 -4.56
C ASP A 91 -55.72 0.93 -4.54
N ALA A 92 -54.58 0.92 -5.25
CA ALA A 92 -53.71 2.08 -5.34
C ALA A 92 -54.28 3.15 -6.31
N PRO A 93 -54.32 4.44 -5.92
CA PRO A 93 -54.74 5.53 -6.79
C PRO A 93 -53.74 5.72 -7.96
N ALA A 94 -54.07 6.55 -8.95
CA ALA A 94 -53.11 6.84 -10.02
C ALA A 94 -51.89 7.61 -9.49
N GLY A 95 -50.70 7.22 -9.96
CA GLY A 95 -49.46 7.99 -9.78
C GLY A 95 -49.49 9.36 -10.48
N ALA A 96 -48.55 10.22 -10.11
CA ALA A 96 -48.27 11.46 -10.79
C ALA A 96 -47.09 11.28 -11.75
N ALA A 97 -47.12 12.02 -12.87
CA ALA A 97 -46.11 11.91 -13.91
C ALA A 97 -44.66 12.14 -13.44
N ASP A 98 -44.47 12.80 -12.30
CA ASP A 98 -43.19 12.92 -11.63
C ASP A 98 -43.41 12.96 -10.10
N GLY A 99 -42.49 12.40 -9.32
CA GLY A 99 -42.32 12.63 -7.89
C GLY A 99 -43.13 11.70 -6.99
N ASP A 100 -43.52 10.53 -7.48
CA ASP A 100 -44.29 9.57 -6.71
C ASP A 100 -43.54 9.07 -5.47
N THR A 101 -44.27 8.99 -4.36
CA THR A 101 -43.73 8.57 -3.07
C THR A 101 -44.54 7.43 -2.47
N ILE A 102 -43.85 6.39 -2.01
CA ILE A 102 -44.42 5.25 -1.28
C ILE A 102 -43.92 5.30 0.16
N THR A 103 -44.88 5.27 1.09
CA THR A 103 -44.69 5.17 2.54
C THR A 103 -45.48 3.98 3.09
N PHE A 104 -45.26 3.63 4.35
CA PHE A 104 -45.88 2.47 4.99
C PHE A 104 -46.69 2.91 6.21
N ASP A 105 -47.90 2.35 6.36
CA ASP A 105 -48.78 2.66 7.48
C ASP A 105 -48.14 2.24 8.82
N PRO A 106 -47.82 3.18 9.73
CA PRO A 106 -47.24 2.84 11.03
C PRO A 106 -48.18 2.00 11.91
N ALA A 107 -49.49 2.01 11.66
CA ALA A 107 -50.45 1.16 12.37
C ALA A 107 -50.35 -0.31 11.98
N VAL A 108 -49.75 -0.61 10.81
CA VAL A 108 -49.50 -1.98 10.33
C VAL A 108 -48.05 -2.37 10.58
N PHE A 109 -47.11 -1.48 10.22
CA PHE A 109 -45.68 -1.74 10.18
C PHE A 109 -44.87 -1.14 11.34
N GLY A 110 -45.55 -0.59 12.34
CA GLY A 110 -44.90 -0.01 13.51
C GLY A 110 -43.97 -0.99 14.25
N PRO A 111 -42.99 -0.48 15.03
CA PRO A 111 -42.12 -1.33 15.84
C PRO A 111 -42.93 -2.28 16.74
N GLY A 112 -42.64 -3.58 16.66
CA GLY A 112 -43.34 -4.62 17.41
C GLY A 112 -44.62 -5.16 16.74
N LEU A 113 -44.97 -4.65 15.56
CA LEU A 113 -46.01 -5.18 14.68
C LEU A 113 -45.39 -6.00 13.54
N ILE A 114 -46.18 -6.28 12.50
CA ILE A 114 -45.72 -6.97 11.30
C ILE A 114 -44.73 -6.06 10.58
N GLN A 115 -43.45 -6.39 10.60
CA GLN A 115 -42.38 -5.59 9.98
C GLN A 115 -41.78 -6.31 8.76
N THR A 116 -42.48 -7.30 8.20
CA THR A 116 -41.99 -8.06 7.06
C THR A 116 -43.06 -8.12 5.98
N ILE A 117 -42.70 -7.65 4.79
CA ILE A 117 -43.43 -7.89 3.54
C ILE A 117 -42.70 -9.03 2.84
N THR A 118 -43.38 -10.16 2.63
CA THR A 118 -42.82 -11.30 1.90
C THR A 118 -43.26 -11.23 0.44
N ILE A 119 -42.31 -11.29 -0.49
CA ILE A 119 -42.59 -11.31 -1.93
C ILE A 119 -43.10 -12.69 -2.33
N GLY A 120 -44.31 -12.76 -2.88
CA GLY A 120 -44.90 -13.98 -3.40
C GLY A 120 -44.86 -14.10 -4.92
N ASN A 121 -44.72 -12.98 -5.65
CA ASN A 121 -44.92 -12.96 -7.11
C ASN A 121 -43.84 -12.20 -7.89
N GLY A 122 -42.59 -12.61 -7.69
CA GLY A 122 -41.46 -12.10 -8.47
C GLY A 122 -41.04 -10.68 -8.07
N GLU A 123 -40.02 -10.16 -8.75
CA GLU A 123 -39.42 -8.86 -8.41
C GLU A 123 -40.38 -7.66 -8.55
N PHE A 124 -40.06 -6.57 -7.86
CA PHE A 124 -40.66 -5.26 -8.07
C PHE A 124 -39.90 -4.50 -9.17
N GLY A 125 -40.52 -4.34 -10.33
CA GLY A 125 -39.98 -3.52 -11.42
C GLY A 125 -40.29 -2.03 -11.20
N ILE A 126 -39.29 -1.17 -11.32
CA ILE A 126 -39.43 0.29 -11.26
C ILE A 126 -39.02 0.85 -12.63
N THR A 127 -39.96 1.48 -13.32
CA THR A 127 -39.80 2.01 -14.69
C THR A 127 -40.09 3.50 -14.80
N ASP A 128 -40.42 4.15 -13.70
CA ASP A 128 -40.66 5.60 -13.57
C ASP A 128 -39.88 6.13 -12.35
N ASP A 129 -39.86 7.44 -12.16
CA ASP A 129 -39.29 8.06 -10.97
C ASP A 129 -40.07 7.64 -9.70
N LEU A 130 -39.35 7.34 -8.61
CA LEU A 130 -40.01 6.77 -7.44
C LEU A 130 -39.21 6.96 -6.16
N SER A 131 -39.90 7.36 -5.09
CA SER A 131 -39.33 7.43 -3.74
C SER A 131 -40.01 6.45 -2.79
N ILE A 132 -39.31 5.40 -2.35
CA ILE A 132 -39.80 4.44 -1.35
C ILE A 132 -39.11 4.71 -0.01
N ASN A 133 -39.89 4.98 1.03
CA ASN A 133 -39.37 5.30 2.37
C ASN A 133 -40.00 4.42 3.45
N GLY A 134 -39.19 3.53 4.03
CA GLY A 134 -39.57 2.66 5.15
C GLY A 134 -39.77 3.37 6.49
N GLY A 135 -39.56 4.69 6.57
CA GLY A 135 -39.90 5.51 7.73
C GLY A 135 -39.12 5.23 9.01
N GLY A 136 -38.03 4.45 8.93
CA GLY A 136 -37.27 4.00 10.11
C GLY A 136 -38.02 2.95 10.95
N LEU A 137 -39.03 2.29 10.38
CA LEU A 137 -39.88 1.32 11.07
C LEU A 137 -39.21 -0.02 11.34
N GLY A 138 -38.02 -0.27 10.79
CA GLY A 138 -37.39 -1.60 10.78
C GLY A 138 -37.99 -2.54 9.73
N LEU A 139 -38.69 -1.97 8.73
CA LEU A 139 -39.39 -2.71 7.70
C LEU A 139 -38.44 -3.58 6.88
N THR A 140 -38.81 -4.84 6.71
CA THR A 140 -38.12 -5.86 5.93
C THR A 140 -38.94 -6.22 4.70
N ILE A 141 -38.29 -6.23 3.55
CA ILE A 141 -38.81 -6.83 2.32
C ILE A 141 -37.99 -8.11 2.09
N ASP A 142 -38.66 -9.25 2.23
CA ASP A 142 -38.05 -10.58 2.14
C ASP A 142 -38.49 -11.25 0.84
N ALA A 143 -37.54 -11.54 -0.06
CA ALA A 143 -37.81 -12.25 -1.30
C ALA A 143 -37.89 -13.77 -1.14
N ALA A 144 -37.65 -14.31 0.06
CA ALA A 144 -37.70 -15.73 0.39
C ALA A 144 -36.86 -16.62 -0.57
N ASN A 145 -35.79 -16.08 -1.14
CA ASN A 145 -34.95 -16.68 -2.18
C ASN A 145 -35.68 -17.03 -3.49
N ALA A 146 -36.87 -16.48 -3.72
CA ALA A 146 -37.70 -16.79 -4.88
C ALA A 146 -37.44 -15.85 -6.08
N SER A 147 -36.98 -14.62 -5.85
CA SER A 147 -36.72 -13.63 -6.89
C SER A 147 -35.73 -12.55 -6.44
N ARG A 148 -35.31 -11.69 -7.38
CA ARG A 148 -34.78 -10.37 -7.01
C ARG A 148 -35.84 -9.57 -6.27
N ILE A 149 -35.40 -8.56 -5.52
CA ILE A 149 -36.31 -7.65 -4.82
C ILE A 149 -36.70 -6.50 -5.76
N PHE A 150 -35.71 -5.71 -6.22
CA PHE A 150 -35.95 -4.54 -7.08
C PHE A 150 -35.20 -4.65 -8.40
N ASN A 151 -35.89 -4.33 -9.49
CA ASN A 151 -35.31 -4.14 -10.81
C ASN A 151 -35.60 -2.72 -11.30
N VAL A 152 -34.62 -1.83 -11.20
CA VAL A 152 -34.72 -0.42 -11.57
C VAL A 152 -34.27 -0.24 -13.01
N ASN A 153 -35.23 0.05 -13.88
CA ASN A 153 -35.05 0.19 -15.32
C ASN A 153 -35.70 1.49 -15.84
N THR A 154 -35.30 2.61 -15.24
CA THR A 154 -35.64 3.97 -15.69
C THR A 154 -34.37 4.83 -15.83
N ALA A 155 -34.46 5.87 -16.68
CA ALA A 155 -33.47 6.94 -16.79
C ALA A 155 -33.66 8.04 -15.73
N GLU A 156 -34.77 7.99 -14.97
CA GLU A 156 -35.11 8.96 -13.93
C GLU A 156 -34.45 8.66 -12.59
N THR A 157 -34.84 9.43 -11.56
CA THR A 157 -34.31 9.29 -10.21
C THR A 157 -35.17 8.39 -9.35
N VAL A 158 -34.54 7.39 -8.73
CA VAL A 158 -35.19 6.50 -7.76
C VAL A 158 -34.55 6.68 -6.39
N ASN A 159 -35.34 6.82 -5.34
CA ASN A 159 -34.89 6.93 -3.96
C ASN A 159 -35.41 5.76 -3.14
N LEU A 160 -34.52 4.96 -2.57
CA LEU A 160 -34.87 3.88 -1.65
C LEU A 160 -34.27 4.19 -0.28
N SER A 161 -35.09 4.23 0.77
CA SER A 161 -34.62 4.63 2.10
C SER A 161 -35.24 3.85 3.25
N SER A 162 -34.42 3.59 4.28
CA SER A 162 -34.84 2.98 5.56
C SER A 162 -35.51 1.60 5.45
N LEU A 163 -34.98 0.72 4.60
CA LEU A 163 -35.50 -0.64 4.38
C LEU A 163 -34.44 -1.70 4.71
N ASN A 164 -34.89 -2.85 5.20
CA ASN A 164 -34.13 -4.09 5.23
C ASN A 164 -34.53 -4.93 4.01
N LEU A 165 -33.59 -5.30 3.17
CA LEU A 165 -33.80 -6.10 1.96
C LEU A 165 -33.05 -7.43 2.17
N THR A 166 -33.76 -8.56 2.13
CA THR A 166 -33.17 -9.85 2.49
C THR A 166 -33.59 -10.98 1.56
N ASN A 167 -32.74 -12.00 1.47
CA ASN A 167 -32.97 -13.23 0.74
C ASN A 167 -33.38 -13.02 -0.73
N GLY A 168 -32.84 -11.97 -1.37
CA GLY A 168 -32.98 -11.77 -2.82
C GLY A 168 -32.25 -12.88 -3.59
N ASN A 169 -32.83 -13.36 -4.69
CA ASN A 169 -32.19 -14.34 -5.55
C ASN A 169 -32.48 -14.06 -7.03
N SER A 170 -31.45 -13.72 -7.80
CA SER A 170 -31.52 -13.72 -9.26
C SER A 170 -31.10 -15.09 -9.79
N ALA A 171 -32.05 -15.85 -10.36
CA ALA A 171 -31.83 -17.17 -10.95
C ALA A 171 -30.92 -17.13 -12.20
N GLY A 172 -29.63 -16.81 -12.01
CA GLY A 172 -28.61 -16.61 -13.04
C GLY A 172 -28.52 -15.17 -13.59
N GLY A 173 -29.37 -14.25 -13.12
CA GLY A 173 -29.31 -12.82 -13.47
C GLY A 173 -28.38 -12.03 -12.54
N ASN A 174 -28.28 -10.72 -12.79
CA ASN A 174 -27.49 -9.80 -11.98
C ASN A 174 -28.36 -9.08 -10.92
N GLY A 175 -27.73 -8.67 -9.82
CA GLY A 175 -28.37 -7.95 -8.72
C GLY A 175 -29.26 -8.86 -7.88
N GLY A 176 -28.70 -9.55 -6.88
CA GLY A 176 -29.50 -10.50 -6.08
C GLY A 176 -30.64 -9.81 -5.32
N ALA A 177 -30.37 -8.66 -4.69
CA ALA A 177 -31.42 -7.80 -4.15
C ALA A 177 -31.86 -6.72 -5.15
N ILE A 178 -30.91 -5.93 -5.67
CA ILE A 178 -31.19 -4.76 -6.50
C ILE A 178 -30.41 -4.82 -7.80
N GLN A 179 -31.10 -4.68 -8.92
CA GLN A 179 -30.51 -4.38 -10.23
C GLN A 179 -30.79 -2.93 -10.63
N LEU A 180 -29.75 -2.21 -11.05
CA LEU A 180 -29.85 -0.87 -11.68
C LEU A 180 -29.38 -0.97 -13.14
N ALA A 181 -30.28 -0.78 -14.10
CA ALA A 181 -29.97 -0.98 -15.52
C ALA A 181 -30.57 0.08 -16.47
N GLY A 182 -31.35 1.05 -15.97
CA GLY A 182 -32.05 2.03 -16.80
C GLY A 182 -31.24 3.27 -17.20
N GLY A 183 -29.98 3.37 -16.77
CA GLY A 183 -29.13 4.55 -17.01
C GLY A 183 -29.39 5.74 -16.07
N GLY A 184 -30.44 5.68 -15.25
CA GLY A 184 -30.80 6.71 -14.27
C GLY A 184 -29.93 6.76 -13.02
N THR A 185 -30.35 7.60 -12.06
CA THR A 185 -29.71 7.75 -10.75
C THR A 185 -30.55 7.06 -9.68
N THR A 186 -29.91 6.24 -8.85
CA THR A 186 -30.57 5.63 -7.70
C THR A 186 -29.87 6.02 -6.40
N ASN A 187 -30.62 6.64 -5.50
CA ASN A 187 -30.14 6.99 -4.15
C ASN A 187 -30.60 5.93 -3.16
N LEU A 188 -29.64 5.26 -2.53
CA LEU A 188 -29.85 4.22 -1.51
C LEU A 188 -29.42 4.78 -0.16
N THR A 189 -30.36 4.98 0.76
CA THR A 189 -30.07 5.65 2.05
C THR A 189 -30.51 4.79 3.23
N SER A 190 -29.58 4.51 4.15
CA SER A 190 -29.87 3.75 5.38
C SER A 190 -30.55 2.40 5.10
N LEU A 191 -30.03 1.66 4.12
CA LEU A 191 -30.53 0.33 3.75
C LEU A 191 -29.69 -0.76 4.38
N ASN A 192 -30.32 -1.87 4.77
CA ASN A 192 -29.62 -3.11 5.11
C ASN A 192 -29.93 -4.16 4.04
N ILE A 193 -28.97 -4.46 3.18
CA ILE A 193 -29.11 -5.45 2.10
C ILE A 193 -28.32 -6.69 2.50
N SER A 194 -29.02 -7.80 2.69
CA SER A 194 -28.43 -9.00 3.28
C SER A 194 -28.83 -10.29 2.60
N THR A 195 -27.96 -11.30 2.75
CA THR A 195 -28.22 -12.71 2.37
C THR A 195 -28.76 -12.90 0.95
N SER A 196 -28.45 -11.96 0.06
CA SER A 196 -28.94 -11.96 -1.31
C SER A 196 -27.91 -12.57 -2.26
N THR A 197 -28.39 -13.31 -3.26
CA THR A 197 -27.57 -14.14 -4.13
C THR A 197 -27.82 -13.83 -5.60
N ALA A 198 -26.73 -13.59 -6.35
CA ALA A 198 -26.75 -13.54 -7.80
C ALA A 198 -25.93 -14.71 -8.35
N GLY A 199 -26.54 -15.91 -8.41
CA GLY A 199 -25.86 -17.20 -8.54
C GLY A 199 -24.63 -17.21 -9.45
N THR A 200 -24.82 -17.14 -10.77
CA THR A 200 -23.73 -16.98 -11.76
C THR A 200 -23.58 -15.55 -12.27
N GLY A 201 -24.36 -14.62 -11.71
CA GLY A 201 -24.37 -13.21 -12.11
C GLY A 201 -23.47 -12.36 -11.23
N PHE A 202 -23.63 -11.05 -11.35
CA PHE A 202 -22.84 -10.05 -10.65
C PHE A 202 -23.69 -9.28 -9.62
N GLY A 203 -23.07 -8.82 -8.53
CA GLY A 203 -23.71 -7.97 -7.53
C GLY A 203 -24.71 -8.75 -6.69
N GLY A 204 -24.24 -9.48 -5.68
CA GLY A 204 -25.14 -10.30 -4.84
C GLY A 204 -26.14 -9.45 -4.07
N GLY A 205 -25.69 -8.31 -3.53
CA GLY A 205 -26.57 -7.27 -3.01
C GLY A 205 -27.06 -6.37 -4.14
N VAL A 206 -26.15 -5.58 -4.72
CA VAL A 206 -26.46 -4.54 -5.71
C VAL A 206 -25.65 -4.73 -6.98
N ASN A 207 -26.29 -4.70 -8.14
CA ASN A 207 -25.61 -4.57 -9.43
C ASN A 207 -25.92 -3.22 -10.08
N VAL A 208 -24.87 -2.50 -10.47
CA VAL A 208 -24.94 -1.23 -11.20
C VAL A 208 -24.39 -1.44 -12.59
N ASN A 209 -25.25 -1.30 -13.61
CA ASN A 209 -24.87 -1.50 -15.01
C ASN A 209 -25.11 -0.20 -15.79
N ASN A 210 -24.04 0.51 -16.15
CA ASN A 210 -24.10 1.79 -16.88
C ASN A 210 -25.08 2.81 -16.26
N SER A 211 -25.24 2.79 -14.93
CA SER A 211 -26.13 3.64 -14.13
C SER A 211 -25.36 4.38 -13.03
N THR A 212 -26.03 5.29 -12.33
CA THR A 212 -25.48 5.96 -11.15
C THR A 212 -26.11 5.44 -9.86
N ALA A 213 -25.30 5.06 -8.87
CA ALA A 213 -25.75 4.66 -7.55
C ALA A 213 -25.07 5.48 -6.44
N ASN A 214 -25.87 6.10 -5.58
CA ASN A 214 -25.39 6.83 -4.41
C ASN A 214 -25.83 6.10 -3.14
N LEU A 215 -24.89 5.44 -2.46
CA LEU A 215 -25.12 4.72 -1.23
C LEU A 215 -24.71 5.60 -0.04
N THR A 216 -25.65 5.91 0.85
CA THR A 216 -25.39 6.66 2.09
C THR A 216 -25.79 5.82 3.29
N ASN A 217 -24.82 5.47 4.15
CA ASN A 217 -25.03 4.59 5.31
C ASN A 217 -25.74 3.27 4.97
N VAL A 218 -25.37 2.65 3.85
CA VAL A 218 -25.91 1.36 3.43
C VAL A 218 -25.03 0.22 3.97
N ASN A 219 -25.66 -0.83 4.49
CA ASN A 219 -25.00 -2.05 4.89
C ASN A 219 -25.24 -3.15 3.85
N LEU A 220 -24.17 -3.72 3.29
CA LEU A 220 -24.19 -4.86 2.39
C LEU A 220 -23.58 -6.07 3.14
N THR A 221 -24.40 -7.03 3.54
CA THR A 221 -23.97 -8.09 4.47
C THR A 221 -24.29 -9.51 4.00
N GLY A 222 -23.31 -10.41 3.95
CA GLY A 222 -23.58 -11.82 3.67
C GLY A 222 -24.14 -12.10 2.27
N ASN A 223 -23.90 -11.22 1.30
CA ASN A 223 -24.39 -11.39 -0.07
C ASN A 223 -23.38 -12.19 -0.92
N THR A 224 -23.88 -12.89 -1.94
CA THR A 224 -23.07 -13.82 -2.75
C THR A 224 -23.29 -13.61 -4.25
N ALA A 225 -22.22 -13.60 -5.04
CA ALA A 225 -22.28 -13.55 -6.51
C ALA A 225 -21.03 -14.18 -7.14
N SER A 226 -20.98 -14.27 -8.48
CA SER A 226 -19.71 -14.56 -9.16
C SER A 226 -18.68 -13.49 -8.88
N ASP A 227 -19.08 -12.22 -9.00
CA ASP A 227 -18.25 -11.03 -8.79
C ASP A 227 -19.04 -9.94 -8.09
N GLY A 228 -18.39 -9.22 -7.17
CA GLY A 228 -19.05 -8.19 -6.38
C GLY A 228 -20.08 -8.81 -5.46
N GLY A 229 -19.64 -9.65 -4.51
CA GLY A 229 -20.54 -10.36 -3.61
C GLY A 229 -21.54 -9.40 -2.94
N GLY A 230 -21.05 -8.26 -2.45
CA GLY A 230 -21.88 -7.15 -1.98
C GLY A 230 -22.38 -6.25 -3.11
N LEU A 231 -21.46 -5.69 -3.89
CA LEU A 231 -21.76 -4.73 -4.96
C LEU A 231 -20.92 -4.99 -6.21
N ASN A 232 -21.56 -4.91 -7.37
CA ASN A 232 -20.87 -4.83 -8.65
C ASN A 232 -21.15 -3.50 -9.35
N ASN A 233 -20.11 -2.87 -9.89
CA ASN A 233 -20.19 -1.70 -10.77
C ASN A 233 -19.61 -2.06 -12.15
N ASP A 234 -20.46 -2.12 -13.16
CA ASP A 234 -20.10 -2.44 -14.53
C ASP A 234 -20.35 -1.22 -15.43
N GLY A 235 -19.30 -0.44 -15.70
CA GLY A 235 -19.37 0.79 -16.49
C GLY A 235 -20.17 1.96 -15.87
N GLY A 236 -20.69 1.79 -14.65
CA GLY A 236 -21.47 2.81 -13.94
C GLY A 236 -20.64 3.75 -13.06
N THR A 237 -21.34 4.61 -12.33
CA THR A 237 -20.78 5.51 -11.30
C THR A 237 -21.36 5.16 -9.94
N VAL A 238 -20.51 4.81 -8.98
CA VAL A 238 -20.91 4.44 -7.62
C VAL A 238 -20.22 5.33 -6.61
N THR A 239 -21.02 5.95 -5.74
CA THR A 239 -20.55 6.69 -4.57
C THR A 239 -21.04 6.01 -3.30
N ILE A 240 -20.13 5.70 -2.38
CA ILE A 240 -20.44 5.10 -1.07
C ILE A 240 -19.98 6.06 0.02
N ASN A 241 -20.93 6.57 0.80
CA ASN A 241 -20.69 7.48 1.91
C ASN A 241 -21.07 6.79 3.22
N GLY A 242 -20.07 6.28 3.93
CA GLY A 242 -20.25 5.48 5.15
C GLY A 242 -20.85 4.10 4.89
N GLY A 243 -21.36 3.48 5.95
CA GLY A 243 -21.92 2.13 5.91
C GLY A 243 -20.88 1.01 6.02
N THR A 244 -21.37 -0.23 5.93
CA THR A 244 -20.57 -1.45 6.11
C THR A 244 -20.75 -2.41 4.95
N ILE A 245 -19.66 -2.92 4.40
CA ILE A 245 -19.66 -4.00 3.41
C ILE A 245 -18.97 -5.19 4.07
N SER A 246 -19.73 -6.20 4.50
CA SER A 246 -19.17 -7.29 5.28
C SER A 246 -19.70 -8.69 4.99
N GLY A 247 -18.83 -9.69 5.17
CA GLY A 247 -19.21 -11.10 5.02
C GLY A 247 -19.68 -11.48 3.62
N ASN A 248 -19.42 -10.66 2.61
CA ASN A 248 -19.88 -10.92 1.25
C ASN A 248 -18.88 -11.84 0.52
N THR A 249 -19.40 -12.66 -0.39
CA THR A 249 -18.62 -13.70 -1.07
C THR A 249 -18.70 -13.55 -2.59
N ALA A 250 -17.54 -13.51 -3.24
CA ALA A 250 -17.42 -13.69 -4.68
C ALA A 250 -16.90 -15.11 -4.96
N THR A 251 -17.68 -15.94 -5.64
CA THR A 251 -17.33 -17.36 -5.87
C THR A 251 -16.39 -17.58 -7.05
N GLY A 252 -16.15 -16.57 -7.89
CA GLY A 252 -15.19 -16.62 -9.00
C GLY A 252 -15.58 -17.57 -10.15
N GLY A 253 -16.86 -17.60 -10.52
CA GLY A 253 -17.45 -18.59 -11.44
C GLY A 253 -17.68 -18.13 -12.89
N GLY A 254 -17.47 -16.86 -13.23
CA GLY A 254 -17.61 -16.35 -14.60
C GLY A 254 -16.48 -16.79 -15.53
N ALA A 255 -16.75 -16.89 -16.84
CA ALA A 255 -15.78 -17.26 -17.89
C ALA A 255 -14.67 -16.20 -18.14
N GLY A 256 -14.32 -15.38 -17.15
CA GLY A 256 -13.44 -14.22 -17.29
C GLY A 256 -12.82 -13.73 -15.98
N ILE A 257 -12.13 -12.59 -16.10
CA ILE A 257 -11.33 -11.90 -15.10
C ILE A 257 -12.27 -11.30 -14.03
N GLY A 258 -12.03 -11.52 -12.73
CA GLY A 258 -12.76 -10.85 -11.64
C GLY A 258 -12.86 -11.64 -10.32
N SER A 259 -12.87 -10.95 -9.17
CA SER A 259 -13.66 -11.32 -7.96
C SER A 259 -13.45 -10.33 -6.79
N GLY A 260 -14.26 -9.29 -6.68
CA GLY A 260 -14.35 -8.50 -5.45
C GLY A 260 -15.35 -9.10 -4.47
N GLY A 261 -14.89 -9.70 -3.36
CA GLY A 261 -15.79 -10.32 -2.37
C GLY A 261 -16.81 -9.31 -1.83
N GLY A 262 -16.34 -8.11 -1.47
CA GLY A 262 -17.18 -6.97 -1.14
C GLY A 262 -17.67 -6.23 -2.37
N VAL A 263 -16.74 -5.59 -3.09
CA VAL A 263 -17.03 -4.70 -4.23
C VAL A 263 -16.19 -5.07 -5.45
N ALA A 264 -16.83 -5.19 -6.61
CA ALA A 264 -16.15 -5.28 -7.90
C ALA A 264 -16.46 -4.07 -8.79
N ASN A 265 -15.44 -3.53 -9.45
CA ASN A 265 -15.53 -2.37 -10.35
C ASN A 265 -14.89 -2.69 -11.71
N PHE A 266 -15.67 -2.64 -12.79
CA PHE A 266 -15.29 -3.07 -14.13
C PHE A 266 -15.51 -1.99 -15.19
N LEU A 267 -14.88 -2.19 -16.35
CA LEU A 267 -15.16 -1.52 -17.62
C LEU A 267 -15.26 0.02 -17.51
N THR A 268 -14.19 0.71 -17.12
CA THR A 268 -14.15 2.16 -16.91
C THR A 268 -15.09 2.70 -15.82
N GLY A 269 -15.69 1.82 -15.02
CA GLY A 269 -16.51 2.18 -13.88
C GLY A 269 -15.78 3.09 -12.89
N SER A 270 -16.53 4.05 -12.34
CA SER A 270 -16.05 5.00 -11.34
C SER A 270 -16.58 4.61 -9.96
N LEU A 271 -15.67 4.34 -9.03
CA LEU A 271 -16.00 4.00 -7.65
C LEU A 271 -15.38 5.03 -6.69
N THR A 272 -16.22 5.70 -5.90
CA THR A 272 -15.80 6.58 -4.81
C THR A 272 -16.32 6.04 -3.48
N ILE A 273 -15.44 5.85 -2.51
CA ILE A 273 -15.78 5.37 -1.17
C ILE A 273 -15.24 6.36 -0.13
N SER A 274 -16.10 6.86 0.74
CA SER A 274 -15.75 7.77 1.82
C SER A 274 -16.21 7.22 3.17
N GLY A 275 -15.26 6.90 4.05
CA GLY A 275 -15.54 6.53 5.44
C GLY A 275 -16.27 5.19 5.66
N ALA A 276 -16.33 4.30 4.67
CA ALA A 276 -16.96 2.99 4.82
C ALA A 276 -16.05 1.96 5.54
N THR A 277 -16.66 0.93 6.12
CA THR A 277 -15.96 -0.25 6.66
C THR A 277 -16.16 -1.44 5.73
N ILE A 278 -15.07 -1.96 5.16
CA ILE A 278 -15.08 -3.13 4.27
C ILE A 278 -14.39 -4.28 4.99
N THR A 279 -15.14 -5.27 5.47
CA THR A 279 -14.57 -6.29 6.37
C THR A 279 -15.10 -7.70 6.22
N GLY A 280 -14.22 -8.71 6.38
CA GLY A 280 -14.62 -10.12 6.38
C GLY A 280 -15.22 -10.59 5.06
N ASN A 281 -14.93 -9.91 3.95
CA ASN A 281 -15.39 -10.32 2.63
C ASN A 281 -14.38 -11.30 2.01
N ASP A 282 -14.87 -12.21 1.16
CA ASP A 282 -14.08 -13.32 0.63
C ASP A 282 -14.20 -13.44 -0.90
N ALA A 283 -13.04 -13.48 -1.56
CA ALA A 283 -12.90 -13.79 -2.97
C ALA A 283 -12.35 -15.21 -3.13
N GLN A 284 -13.19 -16.13 -3.59
CA GLN A 284 -12.91 -17.58 -3.66
C GLN A 284 -12.43 -18.03 -5.05
N GLY A 285 -12.32 -17.12 -6.01
CA GLY A 285 -11.86 -17.42 -7.37
C GLY A 285 -10.44 -18.00 -7.38
N ASN A 286 -10.26 -19.11 -8.11
CA ASN A 286 -9.03 -19.91 -8.03
C ASN A 286 -7.82 -19.28 -8.74
N SER A 287 -8.06 -18.39 -9.70
CA SER A 287 -7.03 -17.85 -10.60
C SER A 287 -6.30 -16.66 -9.99
N ALA A 288 -5.09 -16.40 -10.50
CA ALA A 288 -4.24 -15.33 -10.00
C ALA A 288 -4.83 -13.91 -10.14
N ASN A 289 -5.75 -13.73 -11.07
CA ASN A 289 -6.46 -12.50 -11.37
C ASN A 289 -7.87 -12.45 -10.75
N GLN A 290 -8.18 -13.35 -9.82
CA GLN A 290 -9.46 -13.44 -9.13
C GLN A 290 -9.22 -13.26 -7.62
N GLY A 291 -9.18 -12.02 -7.17
CA GLY A 291 -8.85 -11.64 -5.79
C GLY A 291 -9.35 -10.24 -5.47
N GLY A 292 -8.94 -9.63 -4.36
CA GLY A 292 -9.57 -8.39 -3.90
C GLY A 292 -10.73 -8.67 -2.96
N GLY A 293 -10.51 -9.49 -1.93
CA GLY A 293 -11.54 -9.93 -0.98
C GLY A 293 -12.45 -8.78 -0.54
N GLY A 294 -11.87 -7.60 -0.26
CA GLY A 294 -12.61 -6.36 -0.06
C GLY A 294 -13.04 -5.71 -1.38
N VAL A 295 -12.07 -5.18 -2.14
CA VAL A 295 -12.30 -4.40 -3.37
C VAL A 295 -11.47 -4.95 -4.53
N TYR A 296 -12.13 -5.18 -5.67
CA TYR A 296 -11.51 -5.51 -6.94
C TYR A 296 -11.80 -4.41 -7.98
N SER A 297 -10.80 -4.00 -8.74
CA SER A 297 -10.99 -3.06 -9.86
C SER A 297 -10.21 -3.46 -11.10
N PHE A 298 -10.89 -3.39 -12.25
CA PHE A 298 -10.36 -3.71 -13.57
C PHE A 298 -10.73 -2.63 -14.59
N ASP A 299 -9.72 -1.98 -15.20
CA ASP A 299 -9.90 -0.83 -16.12
C ASP A 299 -10.69 0.36 -15.55
N GLY A 300 -10.94 0.39 -14.24
CA GLY A 300 -11.76 1.41 -13.57
C GLY A 300 -10.95 2.49 -12.85
N THR A 301 -11.67 3.46 -12.30
CA THR A 301 -11.13 4.46 -11.36
C THR A 301 -11.67 4.22 -9.97
N VAL A 302 -10.79 4.19 -8.97
CA VAL A 302 -11.16 3.97 -7.57
C VAL A 302 -10.57 5.07 -6.68
N ASN A 303 -11.42 5.78 -5.96
CA ASN A 303 -11.03 6.75 -4.94
C ASN A 303 -11.58 6.31 -3.59
N ILE A 304 -10.71 6.06 -2.61
CA ILE A 304 -11.10 5.70 -1.25
C ILE A 304 -10.50 6.70 -0.28
N THR A 305 -11.34 7.34 0.52
CA THR A 305 -10.92 8.33 1.52
C THR A 305 -11.43 7.94 2.90
N GLY A 306 -10.52 7.84 3.87
CA GLY A 306 -10.83 7.37 5.21
C GLY A 306 -11.29 5.92 5.23
N GLY A 307 -12.00 5.53 6.31
CA GLY A 307 -12.56 4.19 6.46
C GLY A 307 -11.51 3.11 6.72
N SER A 308 -11.96 1.85 6.65
CA SER A 308 -11.09 0.68 6.85
C SER A 308 -11.39 -0.44 5.87
N ILE A 309 -10.35 -1.16 5.46
CA ILE A 309 -10.42 -2.39 4.67
C ILE A 309 -9.72 -3.47 5.50
N SER A 310 -10.47 -4.32 6.19
CA SER A 310 -9.89 -5.21 7.19
C SER A 310 -10.43 -6.63 7.23
N GLY A 311 -9.57 -7.61 7.51
CA GLY A 311 -10.00 -9.00 7.66
C GLY A 311 -10.60 -9.61 6.39
N ASN A 312 -10.35 -9.04 5.21
CA ASN A 312 -10.83 -9.57 3.94
C ASN A 312 -9.86 -10.64 3.41
N MET A 313 -10.40 -11.58 2.62
CA MET A 313 -9.66 -12.74 2.17
C MET A 313 -9.74 -12.92 0.65
N ALA A 314 -8.61 -13.25 0.04
CA ALA A 314 -8.56 -13.88 -1.27
C ALA A 314 -8.21 -15.37 -1.06
N SER A 315 -9.23 -16.18 -0.77
CA SER A 315 -9.10 -17.56 -0.31
C SER A 315 -8.98 -18.59 -1.43
N GLY A 316 -9.21 -18.18 -2.68
CA GLY A 316 -8.99 -19.04 -3.83
C GLY A 316 -7.54 -19.50 -3.96
N THR A 317 -7.30 -20.60 -4.68
CA THR A 317 -5.99 -21.30 -4.67
C THR A 317 -4.79 -20.42 -5.04
N SER A 318 -4.99 -19.44 -5.93
CA SER A 318 -3.98 -18.46 -6.33
C SER A 318 -4.42 -17.03 -6.00
N GLY A 319 -5.34 -16.84 -5.05
CA GLY A 319 -5.95 -15.55 -4.72
C GLY A 319 -4.92 -14.50 -4.28
N SER A 320 -5.09 -13.27 -4.75
CA SER A 320 -4.22 -12.12 -4.47
C SER A 320 -5.01 -10.91 -4.00
N GLY A 321 -4.34 -9.95 -3.37
CA GLY A 321 -5.00 -8.72 -2.94
C GLY A 321 -6.06 -9.00 -1.89
N GLY A 322 -5.68 -9.48 -0.71
CA GLY A 322 -6.66 -9.91 0.31
C GLY A 322 -7.66 -8.80 0.63
N GLY A 323 -7.15 -7.56 0.77
CA GLY A 323 -7.97 -6.36 0.88
C GLY A 323 -8.37 -5.81 -0.48
N VAL A 324 -7.39 -5.47 -1.31
CA VAL A 324 -7.58 -4.77 -2.58
C VAL A 324 -6.82 -5.43 -3.71
N PHE A 325 -7.46 -5.57 -4.87
CA PHE A 325 -6.82 -6.01 -6.10
C PHE A 325 -7.09 -5.02 -7.22
N SER A 326 -6.03 -4.57 -7.90
CA SER A 326 -6.07 -3.58 -8.97
C SER A 326 -5.38 -4.09 -10.23
N ASP A 327 -6.09 -4.12 -11.36
CA ASP A 327 -5.52 -4.45 -12.67
C ASP A 327 -5.95 -3.43 -13.74
N ARG A 328 -4.97 -2.82 -14.40
CA ARG A 328 -5.11 -1.71 -15.36
C ARG A 328 -5.95 -0.52 -14.84
N ALA A 329 -6.15 -0.43 -13.53
CA ALA A 329 -6.96 0.59 -12.88
C ALA A 329 -6.13 1.76 -12.35
N SER A 330 -6.79 2.89 -12.14
CA SER A 330 -6.23 4.06 -11.45
C SER A 330 -6.82 4.14 -10.05
N MET A 331 -5.98 4.07 -9.04
CA MET A 331 -6.42 3.97 -7.65
C MET A 331 -5.75 5.02 -6.76
N ILE A 332 -6.57 5.73 -5.99
CA ILE A 332 -6.14 6.72 -5.00
C ILE A 332 -6.76 6.37 -3.64
N LEU A 333 -5.92 6.10 -2.65
CA LEU A 333 -6.32 5.88 -1.26
C LEU A 333 -5.73 6.99 -0.39
N SER A 334 -6.56 7.58 0.48
CA SER A 334 -6.12 8.63 1.40
C SER A 334 -6.69 8.44 2.79
N GLY A 335 -5.83 8.42 3.81
CA GLY A 335 -6.26 8.30 5.21
C GLY A 335 -6.97 6.99 5.57
N THR A 336 -6.83 5.95 4.75
CA THR A 336 -7.46 4.63 4.95
C THR A 336 -6.53 3.69 5.72
N THR A 337 -7.09 2.81 6.55
CA THR A 337 -6.36 1.70 7.17
C THR A 337 -6.70 0.38 6.47
N ILE A 338 -5.67 -0.38 6.06
CA ILE A 338 -5.80 -1.68 5.41
C ILE A 338 -5.09 -2.71 6.27
N SER A 339 -5.82 -3.53 7.03
CA SER A 339 -5.26 -4.35 8.12
C SER A 339 -5.85 -5.76 8.20
N GLY A 340 -5.04 -6.73 8.63
CA GLY A 340 -5.48 -8.11 8.85
C GLY A 340 -6.05 -8.80 7.61
N ASN A 341 -5.78 -8.29 6.41
CA ASN A 341 -6.24 -8.91 5.16
C ASN A 341 -5.29 -10.02 4.74
N MET A 342 -5.81 -11.00 4.01
CA MET A 342 -5.07 -12.23 3.74
C MET A 342 -5.26 -12.69 2.29
N ALA A 343 -4.16 -13.06 1.65
CA ALA A 343 -4.14 -13.64 0.31
C ALA A 343 -3.26 -14.89 0.28
N ASN A 344 -3.68 -15.93 -0.45
CA ASN A 344 -2.89 -17.15 -0.59
C ASN A 344 -1.60 -16.94 -1.41
N ARG A 345 -1.67 -16.10 -2.45
CA ARG A 345 -0.56 -15.89 -3.40
C ARG A 345 0.27 -14.65 -3.11
N ALA A 346 -0.33 -13.46 -3.21
CA ALA A 346 0.43 -12.22 -3.14
C ALA A 346 -0.44 -11.03 -2.76
N GLY A 347 0.17 -9.99 -2.16
CA GLY A 347 -0.53 -8.77 -1.80
C GLY A 347 -1.55 -9.03 -0.70
N GLY A 348 -1.10 -9.35 0.52
CA GLY A 348 -2.01 -9.62 1.63
C GLY A 348 -2.99 -8.46 1.84
N GLY A 349 -2.46 -7.24 1.82
CA GLY A 349 -3.25 -6.01 1.80
C GLY A 349 -3.70 -5.64 0.38
N ILE A 350 -2.74 -5.34 -0.49
CA ILE A 350 -2.98 -4.84 -1.86
C ILE A 350 -2.16 -5.62 -2.90
N GLU A 351 -2.77 -5.99 -4.02
CA GLU A 351 -2.10 -6.40 -5.26
C GLU A 351 -2.34 -5.36 -6.37
N VAL A 352 -1.28 -4.98 -7.09
CA VAL A 352 -1.34 -4.17 -8.31
C VAL A 352 -0.69 -4.89 -9.46
N ILE A 353 -1.44 -5.19 -10.53
CA ILE A 353 -0.88 -5.76 -11.76
C ILE A 353 -0.35 -4.65 -12.66
N THR A 354 -1.20 -3.77 -13.16
CA THR A 354 -0.79 -2.64 -14.01
C THR A 354 -1.66 -1.42 -13.70
N GLY A 355 -1.28 -0.25 -14.20
CA GLY A 355 -1.96 1.02 -13.90
C GLY A 355 -1.21 1.83 -12.85
N SER A 356 -1.93 2.49 -11.95
CA SER A 356 -1.34 3.36 -10.93
C SER A 356 -2.00 3.24 -9.57
N LEU A 357 -1.19 3.33 -8.52
CA LEU A 357 -1.64 3.40 -7.13
C LEU A 357 -1.00 4.60 -6.42
N SER A 358 -1.81 5.46 -5.83
CA SER A 358 -1.36 6.53 -4.94
C SER A 358 -1.92 6.31 -3.54
N LEU A 359 -1.03 6.16 -2.56
CA LEU A 359 -1.35 6.02 -1.15
C LEU A 359 -0.88 7.29 -0.42
N SER A 360 -1.80 8.06 0.19
CA SER A 360 -1.45 9.23 0.99
C SER A 360 -1.96 9.09 2.41
N SER A 361 -1.08 9.14 3.41
CA SER A 361 -1.44 8.94 4.82
C SER A 361 -2.18 7.62 5.08
N VAL A 362 -1.87 6.58 4.30
CA VAL A 362 -2.46 5.23 4.41
C VAL A 362 -1.64 4.40 5.39
N THR A 363 -2.33 3.58 6.19
CA THR A 363 -1.70 2.54 7.00
C THR A 363 -1.93 1.17 6.37
N LEU A 364 -0.86 0.51 5.93
CA LEU A 364 -0.84 -0.90 5.51
C LEU A 364 -0.38 -1.77 6.67
N GLY A 365 -1.32 -2.51 7.24
CA GLY A 365 -1.19 -3.31 8.45
C GLY A 365 -1.74 -2.54 9.65
N GLY A 366 -1.08 -2.62 10.79
CA GLY A 366 -1.47 -1.86 11.98
C GLY A 366 -0.36 -1.84 13.01
N THR A 367 -0.65 -1.30 14.20
CA THR A 367 0.38 -1.13 15.23
C THR A 367 0.70 -2.42 15.96
N MET A 368 -0.17 -3.43 15.88
CA MET A 368 0.00 -4.74 16.50
C MET A 368 0.25 -5.83 15.45
N PRO A 369 0.99 -6.90 15.80
CA PRO A 369 1.24 -8.02 14.90
C PRO A 369 -0.03 -8.69 14.32
N VAL A 370 -1.13 -8.70 15.08
CA VAL A 370 -2.43 -9.26 14.63
C VAL A 370 -3.09 -8.44 13.52
N ASP A 371 -2.72 -7.16 13.39
CA ASP A 371 -3.24 -6.26 12.36
C ASP A 371 -2.48 -6.40 11.03
N GLY A 372 -1.42 -7.20 11.02
CA GLY A 372 -0.59 -7.43 9.84
C GLY A 372 -1.37 -8.04 8.69
N ASN A 373 -1.17 -7.50 7.48
CA ASN A 373 -1.66 -8.19 6.29
C ASN A 373 -0.74 -9.37 5.95
N ILE A 374 -1.30 -10.45 5.43
CA ILE A 374 -0.60 -11.73 5.24
C ILE A 374 -0.71 -12.19 3.78
N ALA A 375 0.45 -12.35 3.13
CA ALA A 375 0.58 -13.07 1.86
C ALA A 375 1.19 -14.46 2.09
N GLY A 376 0.45 -15.50 1.69
CA GLY A 376 0.81 -16.89 1.95
C GLY A 376 0.67 -17.26 3.42
N PRO A 377 -0.55 -17.36 3.98
CA PRO A 377 -0.72 -17.92 5.31
C PRO A 377 -0.22 -19.37 5.35
N VAL A 378 0.02 -19.86 6.57
CA VAL A 378 0.65 -21.18 6.79
C VAL A 378 -0.13 -22.27 6.05
N GLY A 379 0.55 -23.00 5.17
CA GLY A 379 -0.02 -24.13 4.42
C GLY A 379 -0.63 -23.78 3.06
N THR A 380 -0.71 -22.51 2.66
CA THR A 380 -1.32 -22.11 1.37
C THR A 380 -0.45 -21.22 0.48
N ALA A 381 0.80 -20.94 0.90
CA ALA A 381 1.70 -20.06 0.16
C ALA A 381 1.98 -20.54 -1.27
N ASN A 382 1.69 -19.69 -2.26
CA ASN A 382 1.99 -19.97 -3.66
C ASN A 382 2.12 -18.67 -4.50
N PRO A 383 3.25 -17.93 -4.49
CA PRO A 383 4.46 -18.12 -3.68
C PRO A 383 4.45 -17.39 -2.32
N GLY A 384 3.50 -16.49 -2.04
CA GLY A 384 3.39 -15.78 -0.76
C GLY A 384 4.23 -14.49 -0.67
N ASN A 385 4.05 -13.57 -1.63
CA ASN A 385 4.86 -12.35 -1.76
C ASN A 385 4.09 -11.08 -1.36
N GLY A 386 4.78 -10.07 -0.81
CA GLY A 386 4.19 -8.75 -0.57
C GLY A 386 3.08 -8.78 0.48
N GLY A 387 3.44 -8.90 1.75
CA GLY A 387 2.45 -9.01 2.83
C GLY A 387 1.52 -7.79 2.86
N GLY A 388 2.09 -6.58 2.83
CA GLY A 388 1.32 -5.33 2.76
C GLY A 388 0.88 -5.01 1.34
N LEU A 389 1.84 -4.81 0.43
CA LEU A 389 1.62 -4.45 -0.97
C LEU A 389 2.52 -5.28 -1.89
N HIS A 390 1.93 -5.80 -2.96
CA HIS A 390 2.64 -6.47 -4.04
C HIS A 390 2.30 -5.83 -5.38
N VAL A 391 3.32 -5.62 -6.20
CA VAL A 391 3.20 -5.02 -7.54
C VAL A 391 3.76 -6.02 -8.55
N SER A 392 3.00 -6.48 -9.55
CA SER A 392 3.41 -7.60 -10.42
C SER A 392 3.56 -7.30 -11.93
N GLY A 393 3.02 -6.20 -12.47
CA GLY A 393 3.28 -5.71 -13.85
C GLY A 393 3.59 -4.20 -13.94
N ALA A 394 4.05 -3.70 -15.09
CA ALA A 394 4.58 -2.33 -15.19
C ALA A 394 3.58 -1.25 -14.72
N SER A 395 3.81 -0.71 -13.52
CA SER A 395 2.94 0.27 -12.85
C SER A 395 3.75 1.31 -12.10
N THR A 396 3.10 2.42 -11.75
CA THR A 396 3.64 3.42 -10.85
C THR A 396 2.89 3.39 -9.52
N VAL A 397 3.64 3.19 -8.44
CA VAL A 397 3.14 3.24 -7.07
C VAL A 397 3.82 4.39 -6.33
N THR A 398 3.01 5.24 -5.69
CA THR A 398 3.49 6.28 -4.77
C THR A 398 2.92 6.04 -3.39
N ILE A 399 3.78 6.04 -2.37
CA ILE A 399 3.44 5.97 -0.95
C ILE A 399 3.96 7.24 -0.28
N ASP A 400 3.03 8.07 0.17
CA ASP A 400 3.27 9.41 0.69
C ASP A 400 2.77 9.53 2.13
N ALA A 401 3.66 9.90 3.06
CA ALA A 401 3.35 10.05 4.48
C ALA A 401 2.63 8.82 5.11
N GLY A 402 2.93 7.61 4.62
CA GLY A 402 2.24 6.38 5.00
C GLY A 402 2.88 5.62 6.16
N ARG A 403 2.27 4.49 6.52
CA ARG A 403 2.79 3.50 7.46
C ARG A 403 2.64 2.11 6.87
N VAL A 404 3.70 1.30 6.87
CA VAL A 404 3.70 -0.10 6.40
C VAL A 404 4.24 -0.95 7.54
N GLU A 405 3.33 -1.56 8.29
CA GLU A 405 3.64 -2.10 9.62
C GLU A 405 3.12 -3.51 9.83
N ASN A 406 3.95 -4.35 10.47
CA ASN A 406 3.55 -5.70 10.93
C ASN A 406 3.08 -6.67 9.83
N ASN A 407 3.34 -6.37 8.56
CA ASN A 407 2.90 -7.23 7.46
C ASN A 407 3.81 -8.45 7.31
N LYS A 408 3.24 -9.56 6.83
CA LYS A 408 3.94 -10.84 6.71
C LYS A 408 3.82 -11.43 5.30
N ALA A 409 4.95 -11.85 4.75
CA ALA A 409 5.04 -12.64 3.53
C ALA A 409 5.69 -13.99 3.83
N ALA A 410 5.11 -15.08 3.32
CA ALA A 410 5.72 -16.40 3.42
C ALA A 410 7.02 -16.53 2.63
N SER A 411 7.22 -15.72 1.59
CA SER A 411 8.44 -15.72 0.77
C SER A 411 9.21 -14.41 0.88
N GLU A 412 8.71 -13.33 0.28
CA GLU A 412 9.47 -12.09 0.08
C GLU A 412 8.65 -10.83 0.26
N GLY A 413 9.30 -9.72 0.62
CA GLY A 413 8.66 -8.41 0.68
C GLY A 413 7.59 -8.39 1.76
N GLY A 414 7.98 -8.56 3.03
CA GLY A 414 7.02 -8.62 4.14
C GLY A 414 6.09 -7.40 4.13
N GLY A 415 6.67 -6.21 3.98
CA GLY A 415 5.92 -4.97 3.76
C GLY A 415 5.56 -4.76 2.29
N LEU A 416 6.57 -4.49 1.45
CA LEU A 416 6.42 -4.04 0.07
C LEU A 416 7.16 -4.96 -0.90
N TRP A 417 6.58 -5.22 -2.07
CA TRP A 417 7.22 -5.97 -3.16
C TRP A 417 7.05 -5.22 -4.49
N ASN A 418 8.16 -5.03 -5.21
CA ASN A 418 8.25 -4.29 -6.46
C ASN A 418 9.00 -5.10 -7.52
N GLN A 419 8.61 -4.99 -8.78
CA GLN A 419 9.03 -5.81 -9.90
C GLN A 419 9.75 -5.02 -10.99
N ALA A 420 10.46 -5.75 -11.85
CA ALA A 420 11.09 -5.20 -13.04
C ALA A 420 10.07 -4.46 -13.92
N GLY A 421 10.43 -3.25 -14.34
CA GLY A 421 9.59 -2.37 -15.15
C GLY A 421 8.62 -1.50 -14.34
N ALA A 422 8.40 -1.77 -13.05
CA ALA A 422 7.62 -0.90 -12.19
C ALA A 422 8.47 0.17 -11.48
N VAL A 423 7.78 1.23 -11.06
CA VAL A 423 8.32 2.34 -10.29
C VAL A 423 7.60 2.42 -8.96
N MET A 424 8.34 2.29 -7.86
CA MET A 424 7.85 2.48 -6.50
C MET A 424 8.56 3.68 -5.87
N ILE A 425 7.78 4.68 -5.45
CA ILE A 425 8.25 5.88 -4.78
C ILE A 425 7.66 5.90 -3.38
N VAL A 426 8.51 5.93 -2.36
CA VAL A 426 8.13 6.04 -0.96
C VAL A 426 8.74 7.32 -0.42
N THR A 427 7.93 8.18 0.22
CA THR A 427 8.37 9.54 0.53
C THR A 427 7.74 10.15 1.79
N ASN A 428 8.15 11.37 2.12
CA ASN A 428 7.59 12.24 3.15
C ASN A 428 7.41 11.56 4.52
N GLY A 429 8.50 11.03 5.07
CA GLY A 429 8.50 10.46 6.41
C GLY A 429 7.75 9.12 6.54
N THR A 430 7.41 8.46 5.43
CA THR A 430 6.76 7.14 5.47
C THR A 430 7.58 6.16 6.30
N VAL A 431 6.89 5.44 7.19
CA VAL A 431 7.49 4.44 8.09
C VAL A 431 7.23 3.03 7.56
N ILE A 432 8.27 2.21 7.44
CA ILE A 432 8.20 0.80 7.07
C ILE A 432 8.83 0.00 8.21
N LYS A 433 8.01 -0.64 9.04
CA LYS A 433 8.51 -1.31 10.25
C LYS A 433 7.87 -2.63 10.63
N ASP A 434 8.60 -3.43 11.39
CA ASP A 434 8.11 -4.68 11.98
C ASP A 434 7.55 -5.68 10.94
N ASN A 435 7.95 -5.55 9.67
CA ASN A 435 7.48 -6.44 8.61
C ASN A 435 8.38 -7.69 8.53
N LEU A 436 7.77 -8.82 8.14
CA LEU A 436 8.40 -10.14 8.18
C LEU A 436 8.34 -10.85 6.81
N ALA A 437 9.50 -11.26 6.30
CA ALA A 437 9.62 -12.17 5.16
C ALA A 437 10.24 -13.51 5.60
N SER A 438 9.60 -14.62 5.22
CA SER A 438 9.96 -15.97 5.71
C SER A 438 10.46 -16.95 4.65
N GLY A 439 10.76 -16.50 3.42
CA GLY A 439 11.25 -17.37 2.37
C GLY A 439 12.65 -17.92 2.67
N ASP A 440 12.81 -19.23 2.49
CA ASP A 440 14.02 -19.95 2.91
C ASP A 440 15.21 -19.81 1.96
N ALA A 441 14.99 -19.46 0.69
CA ALA A 441 16.05 -19.40 -0.30
C ALA A 441 16.88 -18.11 -0.17
N ALA A 442 18.10 -18.17 -0.70
CA ALA A 442 19.07 -17.07 -0.61
C ALA A 442 18.65 -15.82 -1.41
N ASP A 443 17.80 -16.00 -2.40
CA ASP A 443 17.17 -14.95 -3.20
C ASP A 443 15.83 -14.47 -2.61
N ASN A 444 15.38 -15.06 -1.49
CA ASN A 444 14.26 -14.55 -0.72
C ASN A 444 14.70 -13.55 0.36
N GLY A 445 13.77 -12.69 0.77
CA GLY A 445 13.95 -11.79 1.91
C GLY A 445 13.27 -10.44 1.71
N GLY A 446 13.95 -9.34 2.09
CA GLY A 446 13.36 -8.01 2.00
C GLY A 446 12.24 -7.83 3.02
N GLY A 447 12.49 -8.11 4.30
CA GLY A 447 11.47 -8.06 5.35
C GLY A 447 10.61 -6.80 5.26
N GLY A 448 11.25 -5.65 5.07
CA GLY A 448 10.58 -4.39 4.74
C GLY A 448 10.18 -4.33 3.27
N ILE A 449 11.17 -4.37 2.37
CA ILE A 449 11.00 -4.16 0.94
C ILE A 449 11.77 -5.21 0.13
N PHE A 450 11.10 -5.81 -0.85
CA PHE A 450 11.75 -6.59 -1.90
C PHE A 450 11.62 -5.88 -3.24
N ASN A 451 12.75 -5.64 -3.91
CA ASN A 451 12.82 -5.02 -5.23
C ASN A 451 13.39 -6.00 -6.27
N ASN A 452 12.51 -6.63 -7.02
CA ASN A 452 12.80 -7.58 -8.07
C ASN A 452 13.18 -6.91 -9.40
N GLY A 453 14.20 -6.05 -9.39
CA GLY A 453 14.69 -5.40 -10.60
C GLY A 453 13.95 -4.13 -11.02
N GLY A 454 12.98 -3.68 -10.24
CA GLY A 454 12.26 -2.42 -10.47
C GLY A 454 13.07 -1.18 -10.11
N ARG A 455 12.44 -0.01 -10.29
CA ARG A 455 12.95 1.27 -9.77
C ARG A 455 12.32 1.56 -8.42
N LEU A 456 13.13 1.59 -7.38
CA LEU A 456 12.74 1.92 -6.00
C LEU A 456 13.37 3.27 -5.60
N ALA A 457 12.56 4.20 -5.10
CA ALA A 457 13.02 5.46 -4.54
C ALA A 457 12.47 5.66 -3.13
N LEU A 458 13.34 5.81 -2.14
CA LEU A 458 13.03 6.21 -0.77
C LEU A 458 13.57 7.63 -0.55
N THR A 459 12.70 8.61 -0.31
CA THR A 459 13.11 10.02 -0.24
C THR A 459 12.46 10.77 0.92
N LEU A 460 12.99 11.93 1.28
CA LEU A 460 12.32 12.89 2.19
C LEU A 460 11.94 12.28 3.56
N GLY A 461 12.91 11.66 4.25
CA GLY A 461 12.75 11.23 5.64
C GLY A 461 12.16 9.84 5.85
N VAL A 462 12.09 9.00 4.81
CA VAL A 462 11.61 7.61 4.95
C VAL A 462 12.40 6.85 6.01
N ASN A 463 11.70 6.07 6.84
CA ASN A 463 12.28 5.29 7.91
C ASN A 463 11.94 3.80 7.74
N VAL A 464 12.94 2.98 7.41
CA VAL A 464 12.83 1.52 7.29
C VAL A 464 13.47 0.88 8.51
N ARG A 465 12.67 0.36 9.45
CA ARG A 465 13.22 -0.14 10.70
C ARG A 465 12.62 -1.41 11.24
N ASP A 466 13.41 -2.17 11.98
CA ASP A 466 12.94 -3.36 12.72
C ASP A 466 12.29 -4.43 11.82
N ASN A 467 12.59 -4.41 10.51
CA ASN A 467 12.09 -5.41 9.60
C ASN A 467 12.98 -6.65 9.60
N VAL A 468 12.38 -7.82 9.36
CA VAL A 468 13.05 -9.11 9.55
C VAL A 468 12.88 -10.01 8.33
N ALA A 469 14.00 -10.51 7.80
CA ALA A 469 14.05 -11.64 6.89
C ALA A 469 14.52 -12.89 7.67
N ASN A 470 13.56 -13.73 8.10
CA ASN A 470 13.82 -14.84 9.03
C ASN A 470 13.88 -16.22 8.38
N GLY A 471 13.70 -16.33 7.06
CA GLY A 471 13.90 -17.60 6.37
C GLY A 471 15.35 -18.09 6.49
N THR A 472 15.57 -19.38 6.26
CA THR A 472 16.85 -20.06 6.51
C THR A 472 18.05 -19.37 5.85
N ALA A 473 17.89 -18.90 4.61
CA ALA A 473 18.88 -18.10 3.89
C ALA A 473 18.37 -16.67 3.59
N GLY A 474 17.39 -16.20 4.36
CA GLY A 474 16.73 -14.91 4.16
C GLY A 474 17.67 -13.72 4.29
N SER A 475 17.52 -12.77 3.38
CA SER A 475 18.46 -11.67 3.14
C SER A 475 17.79 -10.31 3.07
N GLY A 476 18.54 -9.22 3.27
CA GLY A 476 17.99 -7.87 3.14
C GLY A 476 16.88 -7.60 4.16
N GLY A 477 17.20 -7.51 5.45
CA GLY A 477 16.17 -7.35 6.49
C GLY A 477 15.27 -6.15 6.24
N GLY A 478 15.90 -5.00 5.91
CA GLY A 478 15.21 -3.81 5.44
C GLY A 478 14.86 -3.91 3.96
N ILE A 479 15.87 -4.07 3.09
CA ILE A 479 15.71 -4.10 1.64
C ILE A 479 16.49 -5.27 1.03
N PHE A 480 15.85 -6.06 0.16
CA PHE A 480 16.52 -6.93 -0.79
C PHE A 480 16.28 -6.41 -2.21
N SER A 481 17.33 -6.16 -3.00
CA SER A 481 17.22 -5.85 -4.42
C SER A 481 17.94 -6.85 -5.33
N THR A 482 17.21 -7.53 -6.22
CA THR A 482 17.81 -8.46 -7.21
C THR A 482 18.49 -7.71 -8.36
N GLY A 483 18.02 -6.50 -8.66
CA GLY A 483 18.53 -5.67 -9.76
C GLY A 483 17.95 -4.26 -9.76
N GLY A 484 17.87 -3.66 -10.94
CA GLY A 484 17.18 -2.38 -11.15
C GLY A 484 17.93 -1.17 -10.60
N VAL A 485 17.17 -0.15 -10.18
CA VAL A 485 17.70 1.10 -9.63
C VAL A 485 17.09 1.33 -8.26
N VAL A 486 17.93 1.45 -7.24
CA VAL A 486 17.52 1.82 -5.88
C VAL A 486 18.14 3.17 -5.54
N THR A 487 17.29 4.14 -5.19
CA THR A 487 17.70 5.47 -4.70
C THR A 487 17.21 5.65 -3.28
N ILE A 488 18.13 5.97 -2.37
CA ILE A 488 17.85 6.23 -0.96
C ILE A 488 18.41 7.62 -0.67
N ASP A 489 17.53 8.57 -0.37
CA ASP A 489 17.89 9.98 -0.22
C ASP A 489 17.23 10.57 1.02
N ALA A 490 18.03 11.13 1.92
CA ALA A 490 17.56 11.63 3.21
C ALA A 490 16.68 10.62 3.99
N ALA A 491 17.08 9.35 4.06
CA ALA A 491 16.33 8.27 4.71
C ALA A 491 17.15 7.54 5.78
N SER A 492 16.46 6.77 6.63
CA SER A 492 17.08 5.95 7.69
C SER A 492 16.69 4.48 7.54
N LEU A 493 17.67 3.59 7.68
CA LEU A 493 17.48 2.14 7.71
C LEU A 493 18.10 1.58 8.99
N SER A 494 17.33 1.23 10.03
CA SER A 494 17.86 0.88 11.36
C SER A 494 17.19 -0.36 11.99
N GLY A 495 17.90 -1.10 12.84
CA GLY A 495 17.34 -2.25 13.57
C GLY A 495 16.88 -3.44 12.71
N ASN A 496 17.11 -3.41 11.40
CA ASN A 496 16.65 -4.46 10.48
C ASN A 496 17.54 -5.70 10.58
N LYS A 497 16.96 -6.89 10.38
CA LYS A 497 17.63 -8.17 10.63
C LYS A 497 17.44 -9.14 9.47
N ALA A 498 18.53 -9.78 9.06
CA ALA A 498 18.52 -10.88 8.08
C ALA A 498 19.36 -12.05 8.60
N ASN A 499 18.92 -13.28 8.37
CA ASN A 499 19.70 -14.47 8.76
C ASN A 499 20.99 -14.63 7.94
N ARG A 500 20.93 -14.32 6.65
CA ARG A 500 22.04 -14.58 5.72
C ARG A 500 22.93 -13.37 5.47
N ALA A 501 22.40 -12.31 4.90
CA ALA A 501 23.21 -11.18 4.46
C ALA A 501 22.39 -9.90 4.36
N GLY A 502 23.07 -8.76 4.52
CA GLY A 502 22.44 -7.45 4.38
C GLY A 502 21.37 -7.23 5.45
N GLY A 503 21.76 -7.04 6.71
CA GLY A 503 20.77 -6.75 7.77
C GLY A 503 19.89 -5.56 7.39
N GLY A 504 20.52 -4.48 6.92
CA GLY A 504 19.83 -3.34 6.31
C GLY A 504 19.48 -3.61 4.85
N ILE A 505 20.49 -3.79 3.99
CA ILE A 505 20.33 -3.90 2.53
C ILE A 505 21.13 -5.07 1.97
N GLU A 506 20.51 -5.89 1.12
CA GLU A 506 21.24 -6.74 0.17
C GLU A 506 20.95 -6.31 -1.27
N VAL A 507 21.97 -6.31 -2.12
CA VAL A 507 21.84 -6.10 -3.56
C VAL A 507 22.65 -7.11 -4.38
N VAL A 508 22.02 -7.67 -5.42
CA VAL A 508 22.66 -8.66 -6.31
C VAL A 508 23.24 -7.99 -7.56
N THR A 509 22.42 -7.26 -8.32
CA THR A 509 22.84 -6.51 -9.52
C THR A 509 22.24 -5.10 -9.53
N GLY A 510 22.47 -4.32 -10.59
CA GLY A 510 21.89 -2.99 -10.74
C GLY A 510 22.68 -1.90 -10.04
N THR A 511 22.02 -0.77 -9.78
CA THR A 511 22.64 0.42 -9.17
C THR A 511 21.93 0.81 -7.89
N VAL A 512 22.70 1.05 -6.83
CA VAL A 512 22.22 1.64 -5.58
C VAL A 512 22.93 2.97 -5.35
N VAL A 513 22.17 4.03 -5.14
CA VAL A 513 22.68 5.35 -4.75
C VAL A 513 22.08 5.73 -3.41
N ILE A 514 22.94 5.98 -2.43
CA ILE A 514 22.58 6.38 -1.07
C ILE A 514 23.17 7.76 -0.83
N THR A 515 22.32 8.73 -0.53
CA THR A 515 22.70 10.13 -0.30
C THR A 515 22.06 10.62 0.99
N GLU A 516 22.82 11.34 1.82
CA GLU A 516 22.29 12.00 3.04
C GLU A 516 21.51 11.07 3.96
N SER A 517 21.85 9.77 3.97
CA SER A 517 21.06 8.73 4.63
C SER A 517 21.87 8.00 5.69
N SER A 518 21.18 7.28 6.59
CA SER A 518 21.80 6.46 7.64
C SER A 518 21.49 4.98 7.46
N LEU A 519 22.52 4.14 7.44
CA LEU A 519 22.44 2.69 7.57
C LEU A 519 22.85 2.31 9.00
N GLY A 520 21.86 1.98 9.81
CA GLY A 520 21.94 1.81 11.25
C GLY A 520 21.55 3.10 11.97
N GLY A 521 21.53 3.04 13.29
CA GLY A 521 21.24 4.19 14.14
C GLY A 521 22.42 4.61 15.01
N VAL A 522 22.25 5.70 15.75
CA VAL A 522 23.30 6.26 16.61
C VAL A 522 23.49 5.43 17.87
N ASN A 523 22.46 4.67 18.26
CA ASN A 523 22.53 3.75 19.39
C ASN A 523 22.87 2.32 18.93
N PRO A 524 23.60 1.53 19.75
CA PRO A 524 23.98 0.16 19.38
C PRO A 524 22.82 -0.80 19.10
N ASP A 525 21.65 -0.59 19.70
CA ASP A 525 20.43 -1.39 19.51
C ASP A 525 19.67 -1.04 18.21
N GLU A 526 20.00 0.08 17.59
CA GLU A 526 19.47 0.52 16.29
C GLU A 526 20.33 0.02 15.10
N GLY A 527 21.39 -0.74 15.38
CA GLY A 527 22.22 -1.36 14.35
C GLY A 527 21.46 -2.38 13.51
N ASN A 528 21.71 -2.42 12.21
CA ASN A 528 21.22 -3.52 11.40
C ASN A 528 22.08 -4.77 11.61
N ILE A 529 21.47 -5.96 11.54
CA ILE A 529 22.10 -7.22 11.92
C ILE A 529 22.00 -8.25 10.79
N ALA A 530 23.15 -8.73 10.32
CA ALA A 530 23.25 -9.90 9.47
C ALA A 530 23.75 -11.11 10.30
N GLY A 531 22.95 -12.18 10.30
CA GLY A 531 23.18 -13.38 11.11
C GLY A 531 23.01 -13.12 12.61
N PRO A 532 21.76 -12.96 13.13
CA PRO A 532 21.53 -12.95 14.57
C PRO A 532 22.16 -14.18 15.25
N LEU A 533 22.59 -14.02 16.51
CA LEU A 533 23.20 -15.10 17.27
C LEU A 533 22.30 -16.36 17.25
N GLY A 534 22.85 -17.47 16.72
CA GLY A 534 22.15 -18.75 16.61
C GLY A 534 21.47 -19.03 15.26
N SER A 535 21.43 -18.08 14.31
CA SER A 535 20.81 -18.26 12.99
C SER A 535 21.66 -17.81 11.80
N ALA A 536 22.95 -17.52 12.00
CA ALA A 536 23.84 -17.03 10.94
C ALA A 536 24.07 -18.06 9.83
N ASN A 537 23.84 -17.65 8.57
CA ASN A 537 24.10 -18.50 7.40
C ASN A 537 24.32 -17.69 6.11
N PRO A 538 25.52 -17.13 5.81
CA PRO A 538 26.72 -17.07 6.65
C PRO A 538 26.79 -15.84 7.57
N GLY A 539 25.93 -14.81 7.42
CA GLY A 539 25.86 -13.66 8.30
C GLY A 539 26.76 -12.47 7.90
N ASN A 540 26.70 -12.03 6.65
CA ASN A 540 27.59 -11.02 6.08
C ASN A 540 26.91 -9.65 5.88
N GLY A 541 27.65 -8.54 6.06
CA GLY A 541 27.15 -7.22 5.69
C GLY A 541 26.00 -6.74 6.58
N GLY A 542 26.30 -6.34 7.82
CA GLY A 542 25.26 -5.91 8.77
C GLY A 542 24.43 -4.75 8.23
N GLY A 543 25.10 -3.70 7.73
CA GLY A 543 24.45 -2.56 7.09
C GLY A 543 24.06 -2.83 5.64
N LEU A 544 25.05 -3.14 4.79
CA LEU A 544 24.83 -3.40 3.36
C LEU A 544 25.73 -4.53 2.82
N HIS A 545 25.16 -5.38 1.99
CA HIS A 545 25.84 -6.48 1.32
C HIS A 545 25.65 -6.43 -0.22
N VAL A 546 26.75 -6.41 -0.97
CA VAL A 546 26.75 -6.54 -2.43
C VAL A 546 27.12 -7.96 -2.82
N THR A 547 26.16 -8.77 -3.25
CA THR A 547 26.38 -10.20 -3.56
C THR A 547 26.97 -10.43 -4.95
N GLY A 548 26.57 -9.64 -5.93
CA GLY A 548 26.97 -9.81 -7.34
C GLY A 548 27.60 -8.55 -7.93
N LEU A 549 27.23 -8.27 -9.19
CA LEU A 549 27.79 -7.22 -10.05
C LEU A 549 27.28 -5.79 -9.74
N ALA A 550 26.57 -5.60 -8.62
CA ALA A 550 25.95 -4.32 -8.34
C ALA A 550 26.99 -3.19 -8.19
N ARG A 551 26.57 -1.98 -8.59
CA ARG A 551 27.31 -0.74 -8.33
C ARG A 551 26.61 0.03 -7.22
N VAL A 552 27.30 0.19 -6.10
CA VAL A 552 26.80 0.92 -4.92
C VAL A 552 27.61 2.20 -4.73
N THR A 553 26.92 3.32 -4.54
CA THR A 553 27.54 4.62 -4.21
C THR A 553 26.90 5.22 -2.97
N LEU A 554 27.72 5.54 -1.96
CA LEU A 554 27.32 6.26 -0.75
C LEU A 554 27.93 7.66 -0.79
N ASN A 555 27.11 8.70 -0.64
CA ASN A 555 27.53 10.10 -0.59
C ASN A 555 26.97 10.77 0.67
N ASN A 556 27.80 11.51 1.41
CA ASN A 556 27.38 12.29 2.58
C ASN A 556 26.46 11.49 3.54
N SER A 557 26.75 10.20 3.73
CA SER A 557 25.87 9.26 4.45
C SER A 557 26.55 8.71 5.70
N GLN A 558 25.82 7.95 6.51
CA GLN A 558 26.32 7.34 7.74
C GLN A 558 26.07 5.83 7.73
N VAL A 559 27.03 5.05 8.19
CA VAL A 559 26.94 3.60 8.38
C VAL A 559 27.35 3.31 9.82
N LEU A 560 26.38 3.11 10.70
CA LEU A 560 26.55 3.16 12.15
C LEU A 560 26.10 1.88 12.85
N ASN A 561 26.89 1.41 13.82
CA ASN A 561 26.48 0.39 14.79
C ASN A 561 26.00 -0.95 14.18
N ASN A 562 26.30 -1.24 12.92
CA ASN A 562 25.81 -2.45 12.28
C ASN A 562 26.65 -3.67 12.70
N VAL A 563 26.03 -4.84 12.72
CA VAL A 563 26.64 -6.09 13.18
C VAL A 563 26.52 -7.17 12.11
N ALA A 564 27.64 -7.82 11.81
CA ALA A 564 27.71 -9.04 11.02
C ALA A 564 28.27 -10.18 11.87
N ALA A 565 27.60 -11.33 11.88
CA ALA A 565 28.12 -12.52 12.57
C ALA A 565 29.41 -13.06 11.96
N LEU A 566 29.64 -12.85 10.66
CA LEU A 566 30.85 -13.27 9.97
C LEU A 566 31.69 -12.05 9.55
N GLU A 567 31.43 -11.45 8.40
CA GLU A 567 32.30 -10.43 7.79
C GLU A 567 31.54 -9.14 7.44
N GLY A 568 32.26 -8.02 7.38
CA GLY A 568 31.71 -6.76 6.88
C GLY A 568 30.63 -6.20 7.79
N GLY A 569 30.97 -5.80 9.02
CA GLY A 569 29.99 -5.34 10.00
C GLY A 569 29.10 -4.22 9.45
N GLY A 570 29.72 -3.21 8.85
CA GLY A 570 29.03 -2.14 8.12
C GLY A 570 28.69 -2.55 6.68
N LEU A 571 29.73 -2.73 5.87
CA LEU A 571 29.63 -2.89 4.42
C LEU A 571 30.38 -4.13 3.92
N TRP A 572 29.78 -4.85 2.97
CA TRP A 572 30.39 -6.02 2.32
C TRP A 572 30.31 -5.91 0.80
N ASN A 573 31.43 -6.12 0.10
CA ASN A 573 31.55 -6.05 -1.36
C ASN A 573 32.05 -7.37 -1.97
N SER A 574 31.33 -7.91 -2.96
CA SER A 574 31.73 -9.15 -3.65
C SER A 574 32.98 -8.99 -4.51
N SER A 575 33.49 -10.10 -5.03
CA SER A 575 34.59 -10.15 -5.99
C SER A 575 34.30 -9.46 -7.32
N THR A 576 33.03 -9.18 -7.62
CA THR A 576 32.59 -8.57 -8.88
C THR A 576 31.88 -7.24 -8.70
N GLY A 577 31.58 -6.88 -7.45
CA GLY A 577 30.90 -5.65 -7.08
C GLY A 577 31.79 -4.42 -7.15
N THR A 578 31.16 -3.27 -7.33
CA THR A 578 31.81 -1.97 -7.22
C THR A 578 31.16 -1.16 -6.11
N MET A 579 31.94 -0.80 -5.10
CA MET A 579 31.51 0.04 -3.99
C MET A 579 32.29 1.35 -3.98
N ILE A 580 31.57 2.46 -3.95
CA ILE A 580 32.12 3.82 -3.89
C ILE A 580 31.56 4.51 -2.66
N ILE A 581 32.44 4.94 -1.78
CA ILE A 581 32.12 5.67 -0.55
C ILE A 581 32.77 7.03 -0.68
N ASN A 582 31.96 8.09 -0.55
CA ASN A 582 32.34 9.40 -1.02
C ASN A 582 31.80 10.54 -0.14
N ASN A 583 32.33 11.75 -0.36
CA ASN A 583 31.79 13.03 0.10
C ASN A 583 31.49 13.03 1.61
N GLY A 584 32.51 12.87 2.45
CA GLY A 584 32.34 12.97 3.91
C GLY A 584 31.56 11.83 4.58
N THR A 585 31.19 10.77 3.84
CA THR A 585 30.48 9.61 4.42
C THR A 585 31.24 9.04 5.62
N MET A 586 30.52 8.66 6.67
CA MET A 586 31.07 8.11 7.91
C MET A 586 30.70 6.64 8.08
N VAL A 587 31.70 5.77 8.31
CA VAL A 587 31.53 4.36 8.66
C VAL A 587 32.04 4.17 10.08
N SER A 588 31.13 4.06 11.05
CA SER A 588 31.47 4.12 12.47
C SER A 588 30.81 3.04 13.32
N GLU A 589 31.53 2.57 14.35
CA GLU A 589 31.00 1.67 15.39
C GLU A 589 30.45 0.33 14.86
N ASN A 590 30.84 -0.10 13.66
CA ASN A 590 30.36 -1.36 13.10
C ASN A 590 31.22 -2.55 13.56
N ARG A 591 30.61 -3.74 13.63
CA ARG A 591 31.22 -4.93 14.21
C ARG A 591 31.09 -6.16 13.30
N ALA A 592 32.21 -6.84 13.07
CA ALA A 592 32.26 -8.16 12.46
C ALA A 592 32.82 -9.18 13.47
N SER A 593 32.11 -10.29 13.68
CA SER A 593 32.39 -11.25 14.75
C SER A 593 32.85 -12.63 14.27
N GLY A 594 33.21 -12.77 12.99
CA GLY A 594 33.69 -14.03 12.42
C GLY A 594 35.00 -14.51 13.03
N ALA A 595 35.08 -15.82 13.28
CA ALA A 595 36.14 -16.38 14.11
C ALA A 595 37.48 -16.53 13.37
N ALA A 596 37.48 -16.69 12.05
CA ALA A 596 38.71 -16.93 11.30
C ALA A 596 39.47 -15.65 10.94
N ALA A 597 40.72 -15.84 10.53
CA ALA A 597 41.64 -14.79 10.11
C ALA A 597 41.06 -13.84 9.05
N HIS A 598 40.23 -14.38 8.16
CA HIS A 598 39.66 -13.70 7.01
C HIS A 598 38.20 -13.30 7.23
N ASP A 599 37.63 -13.51 8.42
CA ASP A 599 36.23 -13.22 8.70
C ASP A 599 36.10 -11.89 9.46
N GLY A 600 36.71 -10.84 8.92
CA GLY A 600 36.87 -9.54 9.58
C GLY A 600 36.19 -8.40 8.83
N GLY A 601 36.86 -7.23 8.78
CA GLY A 601 36.30 -6.05 8.14
C GLY A 601 35.19 -5.43 8.98
N GLY A 602 35.50 -4.99 10.20
CA GLY A 602 34.50 -4.45 11.14
C GLY A 602 33.66 -3.35 10.48
N GLY A 603 34.34 -2.41 9.82
CA GLY A 603 33.69 -1.39 9.01
C GLY A 603 33.32 -1.92 7.62
N ILE A 604 34.33 -2.36 6.87
CA ILE A 604 34.20 -2.72 5.45
C ILE A 604 34.95 -4.03 5.16
N PHE A 605 34.30 -4.92 4.44
CA PHE A 605 34.90 -6.11 3.85
C PHE A 605 34.85 -6.06 2.33
N ASN A 606 35.98 -6.32 1.66
CA ASN A 606 36.10 -6.40 0.21
C ASN A 606 36.63 -7.76 -0.24
N ASN A 607 35.78 -8.54 -0.90
CA ASN A 607 36.08 -9.91 -1.33
C ASN A 607 36.69 -9.99 -2.74
N GLY A 608 37.47 -9.00 -3.16
CA GLY A 608 38.08 -8.98 -4.50
C GLY A 608 37.48 -7.97 -5.48
N GLY A 609 36.40 -7.29 -5.12
CA GLY A 609 35.80 -6.26 -5.96
C GLY A 609 36.58 -4.96 -5.97
N ARG A 610 35.95 -3.94 -6.56
CA ARG A 610 36.47 -2.57 -6.57
C ARG A 610 35.89 -1.78 -5.40
N LEU A 611 36.76 -1.31 -4.51
CA LEU A 611 36.41 -0.42 -3.41
C LEU A 611 37.11 0.93 -3.59
N ALA A 612 36.33 2.01 -3.69
CA ALA A 612 36.85 3.37 -3.74
C ALA A 612 36.30 4.20 -2.58
N ILE A 613 37.20 4.72 -1.76
CA ILE A 613 36.92 5.57 -0.59
C ILE A 613 37.57 6.92 -0.86
N VAL A 614 36.79 7.95 -1.13
CA VAL A 614 37.32 9.21 -1.68
C VAL A 614 36.63 10.45 -1.10
N ASN A 615 37.27 11.62 -1.23
CA ASN A 615 36.72 12.93 -0.85
C ASN A 615 36.22 13.02 0.60
N GLY A 616 37.12 12.78 1.57
CA GLY A 616 36.87 13.11 2.97
C GLY A 616 36.10 12.07 3.79
N VAL A 617 36.05 10.81 3.34
CA VAL A 617 35.40 9.73 4.10
C VAL A 617 36.11 9.48 5.43
N THR A 618 35.35 9.16 6.47
CA THR A 618 35.89 8.76 7.78
C THR A 618 35.43 7.34 8.14
N ILE A 619 36.38 6.44 8.38
CA ILE A 619 36.15 5.08 8.87
C ILE A 619 36.71 5.00 10.28
N GLN A 620 35.84 4.88 11.28
CA GLN A 620 36.28 4.98 12.67
C GLN A 620 35.61 4.03 13.64
N ASN A 621 36.32 3.68 14.72
CA ASN A 621 35.79 2.90 15.84
C ASN A 621 35.11 1.59 15.43
N ASN A 622 35.46 1.02 14.27
CA ASN A 622 34.92 -0.24 13.84
C ASN A 622 35.74 -1.39 14.44
N ARG A 623 35.10 -2.54 14.64
CA ARG A 623 35.67 -3.67 15.36
C ARG A 623 35.58 -4.98 14.58
N ALA A 624 36.74 -5.60 14.30
CA ALA A 624 36.83 -6.99 13.87
C ALA A 624 37.17 -7.84 15.09
N ASP A 625 36.17 -8.45 15.69
CA ASP A 625 36.22 -8.88 17.09
C ASP A 625 36.02 -10.37 17.34
N GLY A 626 35.84 -11.14 16.28
CA GLY A 626 35.99 -12.58 16.38
C GLY A 626 37.43 -13.00 16.72
N ALA A 627 37.61 -14.26 17.10
CA ALA A 627 38.85 -14.74 17.72
C ALA A 627 40.12 -14.39 16.93
N LEU A 628 40.08 -14.51 15.60
CA LEU A 628 41.15 -14.16 14.69
C LEU A 628 40.79 -13.00 13.73
N GLY A 629 39.78 -12.19 14.06
CA GLY A 629 39.29 -11.11 13.19
C GLY A 629 40.38 -10.10 12.81
N SER A 630 40.46 -9.76 11.53
CA SER A 630 41.41 -8.79 10.96
C SER A 630 40.71 -7.60 10.31
N GLY A 631 41.42 -6.49 10.10
CA GLY A 631 40.86 -5.35 9.37
C GLY A 631 39.75 -4.67 10.16
N GLY A 632 40.08 -3.99 11.26
CA GLY A 632 39.07 -3.35 12.11
C GLY A 632 38.25 -2.34 11.33
N GLY A 633 38.92 -1.48 10.57
CA GLY A 633 38.29 -0.59 9.60
C GLY A 633 37.97 -1.29 8.29
N ILE A 634 38.99 -1.82 7.61
CA ILE A 634 38.88 -2.46 6.28
C ILE A 634 39.61 -3.80 6.27
N LEU A 635 38.96 -4.83 5.75
CA LEU A 635 39.61 -6.08 5.32
C LEU A 635 39.40 -6.28 3.81
N SER A 636 40.48 -6.45 3.05
CA SER A 636 40.43 -6.76 1.62
C SER A 636 41.17 -8.05 1.30
N LEU A 637 40.47 -9.05 0.79
CA LEU A 637 41.11 -10.32 0.42
C LEU A 637 41.79 -10.26 -0.95
N ASN A 638 41.25 -9.47 -1.88
CA ASN A 638 41.83 -9.23 -3.20
C ASN A 638 41.27 -7.90 -3.77
N GLY A 639 41.47 -7.64 -5.05
CA GLY A 639 40.79 -6.58 -5.80
C GLY A 639 41.52 -5.26 -5.80
N ALA A 640 40.80 -4.18 -6.06
CA ALA A 640 41.36 -2.83 -6.12
C ALA A 640 40.75 -1.96 -5.02
N VAL A 641 41.59 -1.55 -4.08
CA VAL A 641 41.23 -0.63 -2.98
C VAL A 641 41.88 0.72 -3.22
N THR A 642 41.09 1.78 -3.31
CA THR A 642 41.58 3.16 -3.35
C THR A 642 41.06 3.92 -2.14
N VAL A 643 41.96 4.56 -1.40
CA VAL A 643 41.62 5.47 -0.30
C VAL A 643 42.30 6.81 -0.57
N GLU A 644 41.49 7.84 -0.83
CA GLU A 644 41.95 9.17 -1.20
C GLU A 644 41.40 10.23 -0.25
N SER A 645 42.29 11.09 0.26
CA SER A 645 41.95 12.23 1.12
C SER A 645 40.95 11.87 2.22
N SER A 646 41.13 10.73 2.86
CA SER A 646 40.18 10.13 3.82
C SER A 646 40.89 9.71 5.10
N ALA A 647 40.14 9.42 6.16
CA ALA A 647 40.68 9.07 7.48
C ALA A 647 40.19 7.71 7.97
N ILE A 648 41.11 6.89 8.47
CA ILE A 648 40.84 5.58 9.07
C ILE A 648 41.44 5.59 10.48
N ARG A 649 40.60 5.68 11.52
CA ARG A 649 41.06 5.99 12.89
C ARG A 649 40.31 5.23 13.98
N GLY A 650 40.95 4.91 15.10
CA GLY A 650 40.29 4.31 16.26
C GLY A 650 39.71 2.90 16.02
N ASN A 651 40.03 2.27 14.88
CA ASN A 651 39.49 0.95 14.55
C ASN A 651 40.31 -0.15 15.26
N VAL A 652 39.66 -1.27 15.56
CA VAL A 652 40.25 -2.34 16.37
C VAL A 652 40.08 -3.69 15.66
N ALA A 653 41.18 -4.44 15.55
CA ALA A 653 41.19 -5.82 15.10
C ALA A 653 41.84 -6.73 16.14
N ASN A 654 41.24 -7.88 16.41
CA ASN A 654 41.81 -8.85 17.35
C ASN A 654 43.14 -9.44 16.86
N ARG A 655 43.31 -9.64 15.54
CA ARG A 655 44.47 -10.33 14.95
C ARG A 655 45.46 -9.40 14.25
N ALA A 656 45.02 -8.66 13.25
CA ALA A 656 45.89 -7.90 12.35
C ALA A 656 45.14 -6.75 11.66
N GLY A 657 45.87 -5.70 11.28
CA GLY A 657 45.31 -4.61 10.49
C GLY A 657 44.25 -3.84 11.27
N GLY A 658 44.61 -3.14 12.35
CA GLY A 658 43.63 -2.39 13.16
C GLY A 658 42.82 -1.43 12.29
N GLY A 659 43.51 -0.67 11.42
CA GLY A 659 42.90 0.17 10.39
C GLY A 659 42.56 -0.64 9.15
N ILE A 660 43.58 -1.16 8.45
CA ILE A 660 43.44 -1.90 7.19
C ILE A 660 44.22 -3.22 7.26
N GLU A 661 43.59 -4.32 6.84
CA GLU A 661 44.23 -5.58 6.44
C GLU A 661 44.04 -5.81 4.95
N VAL A 662 45.12 -6.14 4.23
CA VAL A 662 45.06 -6.58 2.83
C VAL A 662 45.85 -7.87 2.61
N VAL A 663 45.25 -8.82 1.89
CA VAL A 663 45.88 -10.09 1.53
C VAL A 663 46.48 -10.00 0.14
N GLU A 664 45.65 -9.95 -0.90
CA GLU A 664 46.06 -9.82 -2.31
C GLU A 664 45.54 -8.53 -2.96
N GLY A 665 45.92 -8.31 -4.22
CA GLY A 665 45.37 -7.24 -5.06
C GLY A 665 46.19 -5.95 -5.00
N THR A 666 45.51 -4.81 -5.16
CA THR A 666 46.15 -3.49 -5.24
C THR A 666 45.54 -2.52 -4.23
N VAL A 667 46.40 -1.73 -3.59
CA VAL A 667 46.00 -0.68 -2.66
C VAL A 667 46.67 0.63 -3.05
N LEU A 668 45.86 1.67 -3.28
CA LEU A 668 46.34 3.03 -3.47
C LEU A 668 45.85 3.91 -2.33
N LEU A 669 46.78 4.37 -1.49
CA LEU A 669 46.52 5.37 -0.46
C LEU A 669 47.07 6.72 -0.92
N THR A 670 46.22 7.73 -1.11
CA THR A 670 46.67 9.08 -1.51
C THR A 670 46.16 10.11 -0.51
N GLY A 671 47.06 10.91 0.07
CA GLY A 671 46.70 12.01 0.98
C GLY A 671 45.86 11.61 2.20
N SER A 672 45.86 10.32 2.58
CA SER A 672 44.95 9.77 3.59
C SER A 672 45.63 9.59 4.95
N THR A 673 44.83 9.58 6.02
CA THR A 673 45.32 9.44 7.40
C THR A 673 44.97 8.07 7.96
N LEU A 674 45.99 7.33 8.40
CA LEU A 674 45.85 6.12 9.21
C LEU A 674 46.18 6.44 10.67
N GLY A 675 45.14 6.47 11.49
CA GLY A 675 45.20 6.86 12.89
C GLY A 675 44.80 8.33 13.06
N GLY A 676 45.57 9.10 13.82
CA GLY A 676 45.34 10.53 13.95
C GLY A 676 46.13 11.16 15.09
N PRO A 677 46.03 12.48 15.29
CA PRO A 677 46.90 13.22 16.21
C PRO A 677 46.67 12.89 17.70
N LEU A 678 45.52 12.32 18.05
CA LEU A 678 45.20 11.87 19.41
C LEU A 678 45.44 10.38 19.55
N MET A 679 45.88 9.91 20.73
CA MET A 679 46.03 8.47 21.01
C MET A 679 44.71 7.70 20.82
N ALA A 680 43.57 8.31 21.15
CA ALA A 680 42.25 7.72 20.91
C ALA A 680 41.91 7.53 19.42
N HIS A 681 42.62 8.20 18.52
CA HIS A 681 42.48 8.00 17.07
C HIS A 681 43.36 6.86 16.55
N GLY A 682 44.23 6.27 17.39
CA GLY A 682 45.08 5.15 17.01
C GLY A 682 44.28 3.93 16.61
N ASN A 683 44.60 3.34 15.46
CA ASN A 683 44.07 2.02 15.14
C ASN A 683 44.86 0.94 15.90
N ILE A 684 44.19 -0.12 16.35
CA ILE A 684 44.73 -1.12 17.25
C ILE A 684 44.65 -2.52 16.63
N ALA A 685 45.79 -3.18 16.47
CA ALA A 685 45.88 -4.61 16.17
C ALA A 685 46.36 -5.36 17.41
N GLY A 686 45.57 -6.33 17.86
CA GLY A 686 45.89 -7.10 19.06
C GLY A 686 45.61 -6.37 20.38
N PRO A 687 44.39 -5.88 20.66
CA PRO A 687 44.07 -5.31 21.96
C PRO A 687 44.31 -6.33 23.09
N SER A 688 44.54 -5.85 24.32
CA SER A 688 44.77 -6.73 25.47
C SER A 688 43.69 -7.81 25.59
N GLY A 689 44.11 -9.08 25.68
CA GLY A 689 43.22 -10.24 25.76
C GLY A 689 42.79 -10.84 24.42
N SER A 690 43.27 -10.33 23.27
CA SER A 690 43.00 -10.93 21.95
C SER A 690 44.06 -11.95 21.50
N ALA A 691 43.75 -12.70 20.45
CA ALA A 691 44.66 -13.70 19.90
C ALA A 691 45.89 -13.09 19.18
N ALA A 692 47.03 -13.75 19.31
CA ALA A 692 48.25 -13.45 18.54
C ALA A 692 48.02 -13.68 17.02
N PRO A 693 48.70 -12.97 16.11
CA PRO A 693 49.93 -12.20 16.31
C PRO A 693 49.83 -10.73 16.74
N GLY A 694 48.75 -9.98 16.46
CA GLY A 694 48.64 -8.56 16.81
C GLY A 694 49.58 -7.65 16.00
N ASN A 695 49.59 -7.79 14.66
CA ASN A 695 50.47 -7.04 13.75
C ASN A 695 49.75 -5.93 12.99
N GLY A 696 50.45 -4.83 12.66
CA GLY A 696 49.95 -3.82 11.72
C GLY A 696 48.79 -3.00 12.26
N GLY A 697 49.06 -2.08 13.20
CA GLY A 697 48.00 -1.26 13.81
C GLY A 697 47.27 -0.39 12.78
N GLY A 698 48.00 0.33 11.94
CA GLY A 698 47.45 1.13 10.85
C GLY A 698 47.12 0.32 9.59
N LEU A 699 48.14 -0.27 8.96
CA LEU A 699 48.02 -1.12 7.76
C LEU A 699 48.85 -2.39 7.91
N HIS A 700 48.26 -3.53 7.53
CA HIS A 700 48.91 -4.83 7.47
C HIS A 700 48.74 -5.47 6.09
N VAL A 701 49.84 -5.98 5.53
CA VAL A 701 49.87 -6.71 4.25
C VAL A 701 50.34 -8.14 4.48
N SER A 702 49.44 -9.11 4.38
CA SER A 702 49.70 -10.53 4.70
C SER A 702 49.99 -11.44 3.50
N GLY A 703 49.53 -11.07 2.31
CA GLY A 703 49.76 -11.81 1.05
C GLY A 703 50.53 -11.00 0.02
N GLY A 704 50.33 -11.28 -1.27
CA GLY A 704 51.08 -10.68 -2.39
C GLY A 704 50.61 -9.30 -2.86
N ALA A 705 49.88 -8.54 -2.04
CA ALA A 705 49.33 -7.24 -2.47
C ALA A 705 50.41 -6.20 -2.87
N ASP A 706 50.08 -5.38 -3.87
CA ASP A 706 50.86 -4.20 -4.28
C ASP A 706 50.25 -2.94 -3.67
N VAL A 707 50.96 -2.33 -2.73
CA VAL A 707 50.54 -1.14 -1.98
C VAL A 707 51.38 0.06 -2.42
N THR A 708 50.70 1.13 -2.81
CA THR A 708 51.31 2.43 -3.08
C THR A 708 50.75 3.50 -2.16
N ILE A 709 51.62 4.20 -1.43
CA ILE A 709 51.26 5.28 -0.50
C ILE A 709 51.81 6.61 -1.01
N LYS A 710 50.93 7.56 -1.35
CA LYS A 710 51.28 8.88 -1.88
C LYS A 710 50.82 9.98 -0.92
N GLY A 711 51.73 10.42 -0.05
CA GLY A 711 51.43 11.42 0.98
C GLY A 711 50.44 10.92 2.04
N GLY A 712 49.94 11.84 2.87
CA GLY A 712 49.09 11.50 4.02
C GLY A 712 49.85 11.38 5.34
N SER A 713 49.25 10.73 6.35
CA SER A 713 49.88 10.56 7.67
C SER A 713 49.57 9.20 8.30
N VAL A 714 50.52 8.65 9.06
CA VAL A 714 50.36 7.43 9.84
C VAL A 714 50.83 7.72 11.27
N SER A 715 49.90 7.75 12.23
CA SER A 715 50.23 8.21 13.59
C SER A 715 49.40 7.52 14.67
N ASN A 716 50.01 7.35 15.85
CA ASN A 716 49.39 6.83 17.07
C ASN A 716 48.74 5.44 16.97
N ASN A 717 49.06 4.66 15.92
CA ASN A 717 48.57 3.30 15.76
C ASN A 717 49.35 2.33 16.67
N VAL A 718 48.67 1.29 17.14
CA VAL A 718 49.18 0.32 18.12
C VAL A 718 49.10 -1.10 17.56
N ALA A 719 50.17 -1.86 17.73
CA ALA A 719 50.22 -3.29 17.43
C ALA A 719 50.81 -4.00 18.65
N ALA A 720 50.22 -5.13 19.07
CA ALA A 720 50.74 -5.90 20.21
C ALA A 720 52.09 -6.57 19.95
N ARG A 721 52.44 -6.80 18.68
CA ARG A 721 53.72 -7.44 18.31
C ARG A 721 54.58 -6.56 17.42
N GLU A 722 54.16 -6.30 16.19
CA GLU A 722 54.99 -5.61 15.19
C GLU A 722 54.20 -4.62 14.32
N GLY A 723 54.89 -3.57 13.87
CA GLY A 723 54.37 -2.66 12.86
C GLY A 723 53.18 -1.84 13.35
N GLY A 724 53.33 -1.05 14.42
CA GLY A 724 52.26 -0.20 14.95
C GLY A 724 51.60 0.64 13.85
N GLY A 725 52.38 1.32 13.02
CA GLY A 725 51.89 2.04 11.83
C GLY A 725 51.64 1.14 10.63
N LEU A 726 52.72 0.65 10.01
CA LEU A 726 52.69 -0.14 8.78
C LEU A 726 53.41 -1.48 9.02
N TRP A 727 52.88 -2.55 8.45
CA TRP A 727 53.49 -3.88 8.46
C TRP A 727 53.41 -4.51 7.07
N ASN A 728 54.55 -5.01 6.58
CA ASN A 728 54.66 -5.68 5.30
C ASN A 728 55.64 -6.87 5.39
N ALA A 729 55.12 -8.10 5.41
CA ALA A 729 55.95 -9.30 5.25
C ALA A 729 55.26 -10.40 4.44
N GLY A 730 54.26 -10.02 3.64
CA GLY A 730 53.59 -10.95 2.73
C GLY A 730 54.54 -11.46 1.64
N PRO A 731 54.53 -12.77 1.32
CA PRO A 731 55.33 -13.29 0.21
C PRO A 731 54.98 -12.59 -1.11
N GLY A 732 55.95 -11.92 -1.72
CA GLY A 732 55.74 -11.17 -2.98
C GLY A 732 55.08 -9.79 -2.81
N ALA A 733 54.79 -9.38 -1.58
CA ALA A 733 54.22 -8.07 -1.29
C ALA A 733 55.16 -6.94 -1.70
N ARG A 734 54.59 -5.85 -2.22
CA ARG A 734 55.30 -4.62 -2.52
C ARG A 734 54.62 -3.47 -1.78
N MET A 735 55.40 -2.65 -1.09
CA MET A 735 54.91 -1.40 -0.47
C MET A 735 55.87 -0.28 -0.84
N VAL A 736 55.36 0.76 -1.50
CA VAL A 736 56.13 1.92 -2.00
C VAL A 736 55.60 3.22 -1.42
#